data_AF-A0A0A2VUA0-F1
#
_entry.id   AF-A0A0A2VUA0-F1
#
_cell.length_a   1.000
_cell.length_b   1.000
_cell.length_c   1.000
_cell.angle_alpha   90.00
_cell.angle_beta   90.00
_cell.angle_gamma   90.00
#
_symmetry.space_group_name_H-M   'P 1'
#
loop_
_entity.id
_entity.type
_entity.pdbx_description
1 polymer ?
#
loop_
_entity_poly.entity_id
_entity_poly.type
_entity_poly.pdbx_seq_one_letter_code
_entity_poly.pdbx_strand_id
1 'polypeptide(L)'
;MKFGLNYDKHIVPKWSQHYIDYNGLRMQLRAKIQRGESIQELSNELIAEIAHVKEFYINATAALGANGDATVELDGEGQPPANAVPDGPVAAFPVSSSQSMTGAYYTTDDYNELRKFGKLNITAIRRLLGKFAATGQATSQDLGRAESELEEWDEPKQTIDESLNPGNRPSIGIEVKLNDTAPSLDGRGAGEKAPCSSLRMVSTPRDDIDLFLAPQPLESFEHLLKNRSKRHSSSSIDSDQGQFFGRLLCLVANCRPSSFINAILKHNPDIGVKTSRGESVLYCASQSGSLSVVQSVVKYFRECGEGLDSAVPRTGWTPLMVACAKGHADVAAYLLSSGADAQKVDVLGWTAKEHAAYRGHLDIASLDGFASASIADGVLAKRVGFTKESAHHTLTPDKKAVVVTLGSIQGGHDRKTLKLNHQVGGSDGAGLESKSLEINIGGADCAFKFVQLPLWEDQSVKPLVGKLDLGAQVQVTVRLWDNGGTPASNRTLASSGTVLLSDDYARYGASRESMLRETTVIMLDKETMEFSGTVLISYVIATPFEGLDNHEAASYKRKPGDPVRLVGHRDVQITRDLEAVIYHDFSFSGSGSDVPIHDISLAQYKYAGDMQNPSGASLLEAGTPRPRAFSSGEDSLLKALQAQERLRCTVDFDGKGFKANIRGHSIQDAHATLEELLATLPEEIGFNIELKYQRLHEAVEAGVASVTIDINTFVDVALEKIKRLAGHRPIILSSFTPEICVLLKFKQNAYPVLFITNAGKLPMMDKELRAASLQIALKFARYWQLSGLVLACDTFLLCPRLISLVQNAGLVCASYGLGNNDPVNAKIQDDAGIDILIVDKVKLIADALGKLPFTEE
;
A
#
# COMPACT_ATOMS: atom_id res chain seq x y z
N MET A 1 -13.64 2.30 14.83
CA MET A 1 -13.33 2.44 13.39
C MET A 1 -13.50 1.08 12.71
N LYS A 2 -14.46 0.87 11.78
CA LYS A 2 -14.47 -0.37 10.95
C LYS A 2 -15.39 -0.41 9.71
N PHE A 3 -16.20 0.60 9.41
CA PHE A 3 -17.10 0.53 8.24
C PHE A 3 -17.07 1.87 7.52
N GLY A 4 -16.31 1.93 6.43
CA GLY A 4 -16.17 3.02 5.48
C GLY A 4 -16.71 2.52 4.14
N LEU A 5 -17.55 3.29 3.44
CA LEU A 5 -18.19 2.89 2.16
C LEU A 5 -17.19 2.45 1.07
N ASN A 6 -15.94 2.91 1.16
CA ASN A 6 -14.85 2.48 0.28
C ASN A 6 -14.03 1.33 0.85
N TYR A 7 -14.05 1.10 2.17
CA TYR A 7 -13.23 0.07 2.83
C TYR A 7 -13.81 -1.34 2.62
N ASP A 8 -15.14 -1.50 2.68
CA ASP A 8 -15.79 -2.81 2.54
C ASP A 8 -15.71 -3.37 1.11
N LYS A 9 -15.65 -2.49 0.10
CA LYS A 9 -15.51 -2.86 -1.31
C LYS A 9 -14.19 -3.53 -1.65
N HIS A 10 -13.18 -3.40 -0.78
CA HIS A 10 -11.86 -4.02 -0.95
C HIS A 10 -11.71 -5.34 -0.17
N ILE A 11 -12.64 -5.69 0.72
CA ILE A 11 -12.55 -6.90 1.55
C ILE A 11 -13.10 -8.13 0.83
N VAL A 12 -14.24 -7.99 0.14
CA VAL A 12 -14.81 -9.01 -0.77
C VAL A 12 -15.26 -8.32 -2.06
N PRO A 13 -14.37 -8.14 -3.06
CA PRO A 13 -14.67 -7.36 -4.27
C PRO A 13 -15.82 -7.94 -5.10
N LYS A 14 -16.03 -9.26 -5.02
CA LYS A 14 -16.99 -10.00 -5.83
C LYS A 14 -18.45 -9.54 -5.65
N TRP A 15 -18.81 -9.06 -4.46
CA TRP A 15 -20.18 -8.64 -4.12
C TRP A 15 -20.23 -7.25 -3.50
N SER A 16 -19.27 -6.40 -3.84
CA SER A 16 -19.10 -5.08 -3.24
C SER A 16 -20.30 -4.15 -3.40
N GLN A 17 -21.15 -4.41 -4.40
CA GLN A 17 -22.37 -3.66 -4.70
C GLN A 17 -23.56 -4.01 -3.79
N HIS A 18 -23.47 -5.11 -3.03
CA HIS A 18 -24.52 -5.57 -2.11
C HIS A 18 -24.17 -5.30 -0.64
N TYR A 19 -23.14 -4.51 -0.35
CA TYR A 19 -22.88 -4.04 1.02
C TYR A 19 -23.90 -3.00 1.43
N ILE A 20 -24.40 -3.09 2.65
CA ILE A 20 -25.23 -2.05 3.24
C ILE A 20 -24.46 -0.73 3.28
N ASP A 21 -25.11 0.37 2.87
CA ASP A 21 -24.52 1.71 2.96
C ASP A 21 -24.50 2.23 4.40
N TYR A 22 -23.55 1.72 5.19
CA TYR A 22 -23.39 2.11 6.58
C TYR A 22 -23.15 3.61 6.77
N ASN A 23 -22.36 4.24 5.90
CA ASN A 23 -21.95 5.64 6.12
C ASN A 23 -22.96 6.62 5.56
N GLY A 24 -23.56 6.35 4.40
CA GLY A 24 -24.66 7.13 3.86
C GLY A 24 -25.81 7.17 4.84
N LEU A 25 -26.32 6.00 5.27
CA LEU A 25 -27.42 5.93 6.24
C LEU A 25 -27.06 6.60 7.58
N ARG A 26 -25.82 6.43 8.08
CA ARG A 26 -25.34 7.11 9.30
C ARG A 26 -25.25 8.63 9.12
N MET A 27 -24.77 9.11 7.98
CA MET A 27 -24.62 10.54 7.71
C MET A 27 -25.99 11.21 7.53
N GLN A 28 -26.91 10.55 6.82
CA GLN A 28 -28.30 10.99 6.70
C GLN A 28 -28.99 11.03 8.06
N LEU A 29 -28.78 10.00 8.90
CA LEU A 29 -29.29 9.98 10.28
C LEU A 29 -28.76 11.17 11.09
N ARG A 30 -27.44 11.41 11.04
CA ARG A 30 -26.82 12.58 11.71
C ARG A 30 -27.39 13.90 11.20
N ALA A 31 -27.55 14.04 9.89
CA ALA A 31 -28.07 15.26 9.27
C ALA A 31 -29.52 15.53 9.68
N LYS A 32 -30.38 14.49 9.73
CA LYS A 32 -31.78 14.62 10.18
C LYS A 32 -31.87 14.96 11.67
N ILE A 33 -31.02 14.37 12.52
CA ILE A 33 -30.94 14.71 13.95
C ILE A 33 -30.52 16.18 14.13
N GLN A 34 -29.49 16.64 13.41
CA GLN A 34 -29.02 18.03 13.50
C GLN A 34 -30.07 19.06 13.07
N ARG A 35 -30.95 18.69 12.14
CA ARG A 35 -32.05 19.55 11.66
C ARG A 35 -33.35 19.38 12.44
N GLY A 36 -33.42 18.45 13.40
CA GLY A 36 -34.63 18.15 14.15
C GLY A 36 -35.75 17.50 13.31
N GLU A 37 -35.41 16.87 12.19
CA GLU A 37 -36.37 16.22 11.29
C GLU A 37 -36.74 14.81 11.77
N SER A 38 -37.91 14.31 11.36
CA SER A 38 -38.30 12.91 11.58
C SER A 38 -37.39 11.94 10.82
N ILE A 39 -37.01 10.84 11.48
CA ILE A 39 -36.19 9.77 10.91
C ILE A 39 -37.00 8.59 10.34
N GLN A 40 -38.34 8.68 10.33
CA GLN A 40 -39.21 7.55 9.94
C GLN A 40 -38.94 7.04 8.51
N GLU A 41 -38.74 7.94 7.55
CA GLU A 41 -38.41 7.59 6.17
C GLU A 41 -37.06 6.85 6.08
N LEU A 42 -36.10 7.30 6.89
CA LEU A 42 -34.76 6.71 6.94
C LEU A 42 -34.78 5.34 7.64
N SER A 43 -35.66 5.14 8.62
CA SER A 43 -35.91 3.83 9.24
C SER A 43 -36.48 2.84 8.21
N ASN A 44 -37.40 3.29 7.35
CA ASN A 44 -37.96 2.46 6.27
C ASN A 44 -36.90 2.12 5.21
N GLU A 45 -36.03 3.08 4.86
CA GLU A 45 -34.90 2.87 3.94
C GLU A 45 -33.91 1.84 4.50
N LEU A 46 -33.59 1.94 5.79
CA LEU A 46 -32.74 0.96 6.47
C LEU A 46 -33.35 -0.46 6.41
N ILE A 47 -34.65 -0.59 6.68
CA ILE A 47 -35.34 -1.89 6.62
C ILE A 47 -35.32 -2.47 5.19
N ALA A 48 -35.55 -1.64 4.17
CA ALA A 48 -35.50 -2.06 2.77
C ALA A 48 -34.09 -2.52 2.34
N GLU A 49 -33.06 -1.81 2.77
CA GLU A 49 -31.66 -2.20 2.51
C GLU A 49 -31.32 -3.52 3.22
N ILE A 50 -31.74 -3.72 4.48
CA ILE A 50 -31.54 -4.98 5.19
C ILE A 50 -32.18 -6.14 4.42
N ALA A 51 -33.43 -5.97 3.96
CA ALA A 51 -34.13 -6.99 3.18
C ALA A 51 -33.42 -7.32 1.86
N HIS A 52 -32.91 -6.31 1.14
CA HIS A 52 -32.17 -6.50 -0.10
C HIS A 52 -30.85 -7.27 0.11
N VAL A 53 -30.07 -6.92 1.14
CA VAL A 53 -28.83 -7.64 1.48
C VAL A 53 -29.15 -9.07 1.94
N LYS A 54 -30.26 -9.27 2.66
CA LYS A 54 -30.74 -10.59 3.09
C LYS A 54 -31.06 -11.48 1.90
N GLU A 55 -31.90 -11.01 0.98
CA GLU A 55 -32.30 -11.74 -0.21
C GLU A 55 -31.10 -12.13 -1.08
N PHE A 56 -30.17 -11.19 -1.29
CA PHE A 56 -28.93 -11.46 -1.99
C PHE A 56 -28.12 -12.58 -1.33
N TYR A 57 -27.95 -12.51 0.00
CA TYR A 57 -27.20 -13.51 0.77
C TYR A 57 -27.83 -14.91 0.66
N ILE A 58 -29.16 -15.01 0.74
CA ILE A 58 -29.90 -16.26 0.59
C ILE A 58 -29.71 -16.83 -0.82
N ASN A 59 -29.90 -16.01 -1.85
CA ASN A 59 -29.77 -16.44 -3.25
C ASN A 59 -28.33 -16.88 -3.59
N ALA A 60 -27.33 -16.16 -3.08
CA ALA A 60 -25.94 -16.54 -3.22
C ALA A 60 -25.62 -17.86 -2.50
N THR A 61 -26.21 -18.10 -1.33
CA THR A 61 -26.07 -19.36 -0.58
C THR A 61 -26.71 -20.53 -1.33
N ALA A 62 -27.92 -20.34 -1.86
CA ALA A 62 -28.64 -21.35 -2.63
C ALA A 62 -27.92 -21.71 -3.95
N ALA A 63 -27.37 -20.70 -4.65
CA ALA A 63 -26.61 -20.91 -5.89
C ALA A 63 -25.30 -21.70 -5.66
N LEU A 64 -24.70 -21.57 -4.46
CA LEU A 64 -23.53 -22.35 -4.07
C LEU A 64 -23.89 -23.80 -3.68
N GLY A 65 -25.09 -24.03 -3.13
CA GLY A 65 -25.59 -25.37 -2.75
C GLY A 65 -26.14 -26.19 -3.91
N ALA A 66 -26.86 -25.58 -4.86
CA ALA A 66 -27.55 -26.29 -5.94
C ALA A 66 -26.62 -26.93 -7.00
N ASN A 67 -25.38 -26.46 -7.13
CA ASN A 67 -24.39 -27.02 -8.07
C ASN A 67 -23.62 -28.23 -7.51
N GLY A 68 -23.93 -28.67 -6.27
CA GLY A 68 -23.38 -29.89 -5.68
C GLY A 68 -24.13 -31.18 -6.07
N ASP A 69 -25.37 -31.08 -6.56
CA ASP A 69 -26.29 -32.22 -6.75
C ASP A 69 -26.81 -32.39 -8.19
N ALA A 70 -26.28 -31.67 -9.19
CA ALA A 70 -26.74 -31.79 -10.57
C ALA A 70 -26.20 -33.07 -11.25
N THR A 71 -26.95 -34.17 -11.15
CA THR A 71 -26.89 -35.29 -12.11
C THR A 71 -27.46 -34.83 -13.45
N VAL A 72 -26.64 -34.79 -14.49
CA VAL A 72 -27.05 -34.46 -15.86
C VAL A 72 -27.56 -35.73 -16.55
N GLU A 73 -28.87 -35.83 -16.78
CA GLU A 73 -29.46 -36.72 -17.78
C GLU A 73 -29.38 -36.03 -19.16
N LEU A 74 -28.85 -36.72 -20.16
CA LEU A 74 -28.82 -36.29 -21.55
C LEU A 74 -29.86 -37.10 -22.33
N ASP A 75 -30.94 -36.46 -22.76
CA ASP A 75 -31.91 -37.03 -23.71
C ASP A 75 -31.94 -36.23 -25.02
N GLY A 76 -31.54 -36.91 -26.10
CA GLY A 76 -32.38 -37.21 -27.27
C GLY A 76 -32.93 -36.10 -28.18
N GLU A 77 -32.30 -35.97 -29.34
CA GLU A 77 -32.79 -35.63 -30.69
C GLU A 77 -34.15 -34.91 -30.95
N GLY A 78 -34.08 -33.90 -31.82
CA GLY A 78 -35.22 -33.42 -32.63
C GLY A 78 -34.79 -32.50 -33.79
N GLN A 79 -34.87 -33.01 -35.03
CA GLN A 79 -34.58 -32.31 -36.30
C GLN A 79 -35.69 -31.31 -36.74
N PRO A 80 -35.42 -30.40 -37.70
CA PRO A 80 -36.15 -29.15 -37.94
C PRO A 80 -37.17 -29.21 -39.09
N PRO A 81 -37.93 -28.13 -39.34
CA PRO A 81 -38.44 -27.86 -40.68
C PRO A 81 -37.97 -26.52 -41.27
N ALA A 82 -37.84 -26.55 -42.59
CA ALA A 82 -37.46 -25.48 -43.50
C ALA A 82 -38.66 -24.59 -43.91
N ASN A 83 -38.41 -23.28 -44.15
CA ASN A 83 -38.83 -22.55 -45.36
C ASN A 83 -38.57 -21.01 -45.31
N ALA A 84 -37.83 -20.55 -46.33
CA ALA A 84 -38.01 -19.35 -47.19
C ALA A 84 -38.00 -17.88 -46.67
N VAL A 85 -36.85 -17.19 -46.85
CA VAL A 85 -36.46 -15.93 -47.59
C VAL A 85 -37.48 -14.74 -47.81
N PRO A 86 -37.08 -13.50 -48.22
CA PRO A 86 -36.54 -12.32 -47.50
C PRO A 86 -37.35 -10.99 -47.70
N ASP A 87 -37.04 -9.90 -46.99
CA ASP A 87 -36.98 -8.49 -47.50
C ASP A 87 -36.74 -7.49 -46.33
N GLY A 88 -35.83 -6.51 -46.52
CA GLY A 88 -35.45 -5.49 -45.53
C GLY A 88 -36.34 -4.22 -45.56
N PRO A 89 -35.84 -3.01 -45.22
CA PRO A 89 -34.95 -2.60 -44.13
C PRO A 89 -35.56 -1.42 -43.30
N VAL A 90 -35.58 -1.44 -41.95
CA VAL A 90 -35.77 -0.19 -41.15
C VAL A 90 -35.09 -0.30 -39.77
N ALA A 91 -34.48 0.82 -39.38
CA ALA A 91 -33.81 1.16 -38.13
C ALA A 91 -34.55 0.81 -36.83
N ALA A 92 -33.78 0.45 -35.79
CA ALA A 92 -34.24 0.49 -34.40
C ALA A 92 -33.07 0.71 -33.41
N PHE A 93 -33.38 1.53 -32.40
CA PHE A 93 -32.62 1.88 -31.21
C PHE A 93 -32.19 0.65 -30.37
N PRO A 94 -31.08 0.71 -29.60
CA PRO A 94 -30.76 -0.36 -28.66
C PRO A 94 -31.57 -0.19 -27.36
N VAL A 95 -32.43 -1.18 -27.10
CA VAL A 95 -32.98 -1.51 -25.78
C VAL A 95 -32.17 -2.68 -25.20
N SER A 96 -32.06 -2.64 -23.88
CA SER A 96 -31.25 -3.40 -22.94
C SER A 96 -31.27 -4.95 -23.00
N SER A 97 -30.08 -5.51 -22.78
CA SER A 97 -29.71 -6.68 -21.95
C SER A 97 -30.51 -7.98 -22.06
N SER A 98 -29.84 -9.03 -22.55
CA SER A 98 -30.05 -10.41 -22.09
C SER A 98 -28.70 -11.08 -21.79
N GLN A 99 -28.63 -11.71 -20.62
CA GLN A 99 -27.47 -12.37 -20.04
C GLN A 99 -27.16 -13.68 -20.79
N SER A 100 -25.89 -13.94 -21.09
CA SER A 100 -25.39 -15.29 -21.34
C SER A 100 -24.68 -15.79 -20.08
N MET A 101 -25.22 -16.86 -19.48
CA MET A 101 -24.60 -17.55 -18.35
C MET A 101 -23.54 -18.54 -18.86
N THR A 102 -22.28 -18.25 -18.58
CA THR A 102 -21.19 -19.23 -18.57
C THR A 102 -21.15 -19.89 -17.18
N GLY A 103 -21.36 -21.21 -17.10
CA GLY A 103 -21.33 -21.96 -15.85
C GLY A 103 -19.95 -21.90 -15.17
N ALA A 104 -19.90 -21.28 -13.99
CA ALA A 104 -18.70 -21.19 -13.16
C ALA A 104 -18.77 -22.24 -12.04
N TYR A 105 -17.75 -23.09 -11.92
CA TYR A 105 -17.56 -23.95 -10.76
C TYR A 105 -17.07 -23.10 -9.58
N TYR A 106 -17.76 -23.19 -8.44
CA TYR A 106 -17.41 -22.42 -7.23
C TYR A 106 -16.48 -23.22 -6.29
N THR A 107 -15.55 -22.53 -5.65
CA THR A 107 -14.45 -23.06 -4.81
C THR A 107 -14.76 -22.95 -3.32
N THR A 108 -13.99 -23.62 -2.44
CA THR A 108 -14.07 -23.41 -0.97
C THR A 108 -13.79 -21.96 -0.57
N ASP A 109 -13.06 -21.21 -1.40
CA ASP A 109 -12.84 -19.78 -1.21
C ASP A 109 -14.14 -18.97 -1.38
N ASP A 110 -15.05 -19.38 -2.27
CA ASP A 110 -16.34 -18.68 -2.47
C ASP A 110 -17.27 -18.81 -1.25
N TYR A 111 -17.27 -19.96 -0.57
CA TYR A 111 -17.98 -20.15 0.70
C TYR A 111 -17.38 -19.29 1.83
N ASN A 112 -16.05 -19.22 1.91
CA ASN A 112 -15.36 -18.40 2.90
C ASN A 112 -15.57 -16.91 2.67
N GLU A 113 -15.58 -16.45 1.42
CA GLU A 113 -15.87 -15.07 1.04
C GLU A 113 -17.33 -14.71 1.34
N LEU A 114 -18.30 -15.61 1.08
CA LEU A 114 -19.72 -15.35 1.38
C LEU A 114 -19.94 -15.24 2.88
N ARG A 115 -19.29 -16.12 3.65
CA ARG A 115 -19.31 -16.08 5.12
C ARG A 115 -18.73 -14.78 5.67
N LYS A 116 -17.64 -14.26 5.08
CA LYS A 116 -17.06 -12.95 5.46
C LYS A 116 -18.01 -11.81 5.12
N PHE A 117 -18.59 -11.81 3.91
CA PHE A 117 -19.57 -10.82 3.46
C PHE A 117 -20.79 -10.74 4.40
N GLY A 118 -21.37 -11.89 4.78
CA GLY A 118 -22.49 -11.94 5.72
C GLY A 118 -22.13 -11.39 7.10
N LYS A 119 -20.99 -11.79 7.67
CA LYS A 119 -20.51 -11.30 8.98
C LYS A 119 -20.32 -9.78 9.01
N LEU A 120 -19.79 -9.20 7.93
CA LEU A 120 -19.55 -7.76 7.82
C LEU A 120 -20.87 -6.98 7.79
N ASN A 121 -21.82 -7.38 6.93
CA ASN A 121 -23.12 -6.72 6.83
C ASN A 121 -23.95 -6.84 8.12
N ILE A 122 -24.01 -8.03 8.75
CA ILE A 122 -24.68 -8.22 10.05
C ILE A 122 -24.11 -7.25 11.11
N THR A 123 -22.79 -7.11 11.15
CA THR A 123 -22.13 -6.24 12.12
C THR A 123 -22.43 -4.76 11.86
N ALA A 124 -22.45 -4.35 10.58
CA ALA A 124 -22.79 -2.99 10.18
C ALA A 124 -24.26 -2.65 10.51
N ILE A 125 -25.19 -3.56 10.20
CA ILE A 125 -26.63 -3.39 10.47
C ILE A 125 -26.90 -3.27 11.97
N ARG A 126 -26.38 -4.19 12.79
CA ARG A 126 -26.56 -4.13 14.26
C ARG A 126 -26.06 -2.82 14.86
N ARG A 127 -25.00 -2.26 14.30
CA ARG A 127 -24.48 -0.94 14.72
C ARG A 127 -25.34 0.22 14.25
N LEU A 128 -25.97 0.14 13.06
CA LEU A 128 -26.95 1.13 12.63
C LEU A 128 -28.17 1.08 13.53
N LEU A 129 -28.72 -0.11 13.79
CA LEU A 129 -29.88 -0.27 14.68
C LEU A 129 -29.62 0.30 16.08
N GLY A 130 -28.44 0.05 16.66
CA GLY A 130 -28.07 0.67 17.93
C GLY A 130 -28.01 2.21 17.88
N LYS A 131 -27.65 2.80 16.74
CA LYS A 131 -27.66 4.26 16.54
C LYS A 131 -29.06 4.82 16.34
N PHE A 132 -29.91 4.13 15.60
CA PHE A 132 -31.31 4.51 15.43
C PHE A 132 -32.06 4.43 16.76
N ALA A 133 -31.83 3.37 17.55
CA ALA A 133 -32.38 3.23 18.90
C ALA A 133 -31.92 4.35 19.85
N ALA A 134 -30.64 4.74 19.79
CA ALA A 134 -30.09 5.81 20.62
C ALA A 134 -30.68 7.21 20.33
N THR A 135 -31.38 7.40 19.21
CA THR A 135 -32.05 8.68 18.92
C THR A 135 -33.33 8.90 19.72
N GLY A 136 -33.94 7.83 20.25
CA GLY A 136 -35.26 7.88 20.88
C GLY A 136 -36.43 8.19 19.93
N GLN A 137 -36.18 8.40 18.63
CA GLN A 137 -37.20 8.70 17.62
C GLN A 137 -37.63 7.46 16.80
N ALA A 138 -36.85 6.38 16.83
CA ALA A 138 -37.20 5.13 16.16
C ALA A 138 -38.28 4.39 16.96
N THR A 139 -39.35 3.95 16.30
CA THR A 139 -40.41 3.19 16.98
C THR A 139 -39.92 1.79 17.34
N SER A 140 -40.42 1.24 18.45
CA SER A 140 -40.14 -0.16 18.83
C SER A 140 -40.59 -1.16 17.77
N GLN A 141 -41.57 -0.78 16.94
CA GLN A 141 -42.07 -1.58 15.83
C GLN A 141 -41.08 -1.65 14.66
N ASP A 142 -40.42 -0.54 14.32
CA ASP A 142 -39.45 -0.50 13.21
C ASP A 142 -38.16 -1.24 13.56
N LEU A 143 -37.69 -1.07 14.80
CA LEU A 143 -36.53 -1.81 15.32
C LEU A 143 -36.83 -3.31 15.40
N GLY A 144 -38.02 -3.69 15.86
CA GLY A 144 -38.45 -5.09 15.89
C GLY A 144 -38.57 -5.72 14.50
N ARG A 145 -39.02 -4.96 13.49
CA ARG A 145 -39.02 -5.44 12.09
C ARG A 145 -37.61 -5.67 11.57
N ALA A 146 -36.70 -4.73 11.79
CA ALA A 146 -35.31 -4.89 11.36
C ALA A 146 -34.57 -6.03 12.10
N GLU A 147 -34.91 -6.28 13.37
CA GLU A 147 -34.39 -7.43 14.12
C GLU A 147 -34.97 -8.76 13.61
N SER A 148 -36.26 -8.81 13.28
CA SER A 148 -36.90 -9.99 12.66
C SER A 148 -36.22 -10.36 11.33
N GLU A 149 -35.89 -9.37 10.50
CA GLU A 149 -35.15 -9.58 9.24
C GLU A 149 -33.73 -10.15 9.47
N LEU A 150 -33.10 -9.80 10.60
CA LEU A 150 -31.79 -10.34 10.98
C LEU A 150 -31.87 -11.76 11.57
N GLU A 151 -32.98 -12.11 12.23
CA GLU A 151 -33.19 -13.46 12.81
C GLU A 151 -33.41 -14.51 11.71
N GLU A 152 -34.14 -14.15 10.64
CA GLU A 152 -34.28 -14.98 9.43
C GLU A 152 -32.94 -15.22 8.69
N TRP A 153 -31.89 -14.51 9.07
CA TRP A 153 -30.56 -14.61 8.49
C TRP A 153 -29.69 -15.73 9.09
N ASP A 154 -30.10 -16.32 10.22
CA ASP A 154 -29.32 -17.36 10.91
C ASP A 154 -29.50 -18.77 10.28
N GLU A 155 -30.60 -19.05 9.57
CA GLU A 155 -30.83 -20.34 8.88
C GLU A 155 -29.81 -20.62 7.75
N PRO A 156 -29.59 -19.73 6.75
CA PRO A 156 -28.61 -19.97 5.69
C PRO A 156 -27.16 -20.01 6.20
N LYS A 157 -26.90 -19.33 7.31
CA LYS A 157 -25.59 -19.28 7.96
C LYS A 157 -25.24 -20.60 8.64
N GLN A 158 -26.21 -21.29 9.23
CA GLN A 158 -26.03 -22.67 9.71
C GLN A 158 -25.71 -23.62 8.56
N THR A 159 -26.42 -23.53 7.43
CA THR A 159 -26.15 -24.35 6.24
C THR A 159 -24.73 -24.17 5.68
N ILE A 160 -24.22 -22.93 5.66
CA ILE A 160 -22.83 -22.64 5.26
C ILE A 160 -21.82 -23.21 6.27
N ASP A 161 -22.07 -23.03 7.57
CA ASP A 161 -21.17 -23.52 8.63
C ASP A 161 -21.15 -25.07 8.69
N GLU A 162 -22.26 -25.74 8.37
CA GLU A 162 -22.35 -27.20 8.23
C GLU A 162 -21.63 -27.72 6.98
N SER A 163 -21.77 -27.03 5.84
CA SER A 163 -21.11 -27.37 4.57
C SER A 163 -19.58 -27.23 4.61
N LEU A 164 -19.06 -26.41 5.54
CA LEU A 164 -17.63 -26.21 5.78
C LEU A 164 -17.04 -27.21 6.80
N ASN A 165 -17.87 -28.08 7.40
CA ASN A 165 -17.46 -29.01 8.43
C ASN A 165 -16.93 -30.33 7.80
N PRO A 166 -15.67 -30.74 8.03
CA PRO A 166 -15.04 -31.85 7.30
C PRO A 166 -15.63 -33.25 7.58
N GLY A 167 -16.55 -33.37 8.55
CA GLY A 167 -17.18 -34.64 8.94
C GLY A 167 -18.43 -35.07 8.15
N ASN A 168 -19.00 -34.21 7.29
CA ASN A 168 -20.32 -34.42 6.67
C ASN A 168 -20.34 -34.42 5.13
N ARG A 169 -19.25 -34.80 4.45
CA ARG A 169 -19.30 -35.00 2.99
C ARG A 169 -19.91 -36.37 2.65
N PRO A 170 -20.97 -36.46 1.83
CA PRO A 170 -21.44 -37.75 1.34
C PRO A 170 -20.40 -38.34 0.37
N SER A 171 -20.11 -39.62 0.56
CA SER A 171 -19.25 -40.43 -0.29
C SER A 171 -19.89 -40.61 -1.68
N ILE A 172 -19.31 -39.99 -2.72
CA ILE A 172 -19.70 -40.23 -4.11
C ILE A 172 -19.09 -41.57 -4.54
N GLY A 173 -19.90 -42.64 -4.52
CA GLY A 173 -19.60 -43.91 -5.17
C GLY A 173 -20.04 -43.86 -6.63
N ILE A 174 -19.10 -44.06 -7.57
CA ILE A 174 -19.43 -44.25 -8.98
C ILE A 174 -19.56 -45.76 -9.22
N GLU A 175 -20.80 -46.22 -9.44
CA GLU A 175 -21.10 -47.59 -9.86
C GLU A 175 -21.15 -47.62 -11.40
N VAL A 176 -20.19 -48.31 -12.02
CA VAL A 176 -20.13 -48.47 -13.49
C VAL A 176 -20.96 -49.70 -13.86
N LYS A 177 -22.12 -49.51 -14.51
CA LYS A 177 -22.82 -50.58 -15.22
C LYS A 177 -22.38 -50.62 -16.69
N LEU A 178 -21.71 -51.71 -17.05
CA LEU A 178 -21.44 -52.12 -18.43
C LEU A 178 -22.76 -52.49 -19.11
N ASN A 179 -22.99 -52.00 -20.33
CA ASN A 179 -23.93 -52.62 -21.26
C ASN A 179 -23.24 -52.79 -22.61
N ASP A 180 -23.03 -54.06 -22.96
CA ASP A 180 -22.73 -54.55 -24.30
C ASP A 180 -23.92 -54.30 -25.23
N THR A 181 -23.69 -53.84 -26.45
CA THR A 181 -24.33 -54.37 -27.68
C THR A 181 -23.82 -53.63 -28.92
N ALA A 182 -23.21 -54.40 -29.82
CA ALA A 182 -22.87 -54.02 -31.18
C ALA A 182 -24.14 -53.84 -32.05
N PRO A 183 -24.00 -53.23 -33.24
CA PRO A 183 -24.03 -54.10 -34.41
C PRO A 183 -23.00 -53.76 -35.51
N SER A 184 -22.65 -54.83 -36.19
CA SER A 184 -21.89 -54.94 -37.44
C SER A 184 -22.57 -54.27 -38.63
N LEU A 185 -21.79 -53.85 -39.63
CA LEU A 185 -21.98 -54.23 -41.05
C LEU A 185 -20.75 -53.88 -41.90
N ASP A 186 -20.34 -54.87 -42.68
CA ASP A 186 -19.33 -54.91 -43.75
C ASP A 186 -19.47 -53.77 -44.77
N GLY A 187 -18.50 -53.34 -45.57
CA GLY A 187 -17.18 -53.85 -45.95
C GLY A 187 -16.74 -53.16 -47.27
N ARG A 188 -15.50 -53.46 -47.70
CA ARG A 188 -14.80 -53.05 -48.95
C ARG A 188 -14.19 -51.64 -48.93
N GLY A 189 -12.94 -51.40 -49.29
CA GLY A 189 -11.87 -52.29 -49.76
C GLY A 189 -10.65 -51.49 -50.22
N ALA A 190 -9.48 -52.14 -50.14
CA ALA A 190 -8.27 -51.98 -50.93
C ALA A 190 -7.47 -50.65 -50.89
N GLY A 191 -6.16 -50.77 -50.63
CA GLY A 191 -5.18 -49.80 -51.11
C GLY A 191 -3.95 -49.61 -50.24
N GLU A 192 -3.07 -50.60 -50.23
CA GLU A 192 -1.65 -50.59 -49.86
C GLU A 192 -0.94 -49.22 -49.74
N LYS A 193 -0.25 -49.00 -48.61
CA LYS A 193 1.23 -48.97 -48.53
C LYS A 193 1.69 -48.60 -47.11
N ALA A 194 2.18 -49.59 -46.38
CA ALA A 194 3.31 -49.40 -45.47
C ALA A 194 4.61 -49.57 -46.29
N PRO A 195 5.75 -48.96 -45.90
CA PRO A 195 6.49 -49.58 -44.82
C PRO A 195 7.03 -48.61 -43.76
N CYS A 196 7.11 -49.21 -42.58
CA CYS A 196 7.71 -48.76 -41.35
C CYS A 196 9.17 -48.30 -41.50
N SER A 197 9.55 -47.21 -40.82
CA SER A 197 10.84 -47.18 -40.11
C SER A 197 10.79 -46.18 -38.95
N SER A 198 10.68 -46.74 -37.75
CA SER A 198 11.48 -46.37 -36.58
C SER A 198 12.11 -44.97 -36.56
N LEU A 199 11.42 -44.01 -35.92
CA LEU A 199 12.07 -42.94 -35.19
C LEU A 199 11.58 -43.01 -33.75
N ARG A 200 12.29 -43.79 -32.93
CA ARG A 200 12.39 -43.50 -31.50
C ARG A 200 13.03 -42.13 -31.38
N MET A 201 12.22 -41.08 -31.31
CA MET A 201 12.68 -39.84 -30.71
C MET A 201 12.86 -40.13 -29.22
N VAL A 202 14.11 -40.28 -28.81
CA VAL A 202 14.48 -40.16 -27.41
C VAL A 202 14.13 -38.72 -27.02
N SER A 203 13.00 -38.53 -26.34
CA SER A 203 12.61 -37.23 -25.79
C SER A 203 13.69 -36.78 -24.83
N THR A 204 14.09 -35.52 -24.93
CA THR A 204 15.07 -34.98 -23.99
C THR A 204 14.41 -34.83 -22.62
N PRO A 205 15.16 -34.84 -21.50
CA PRO A 205 14.59 -34.65 -20.16
C PRO A 205 13.82 -33.33 -19.97
N ARG A 206 13.96 -32.36 -20.88
CA ARG A 206 13.23 -31.08 -20.89
C ARG A 206 11.80 -31.23 -21.41
N ASP A 207 11.58 -32.04 -22.45
CA ASP A 207 10.29 -32.18 -23.12
C ASP A 207 9.21 -32.80 -22.20
N ASP A 208 9.63 -33.58 -21.21
CA ASP A 208 8.71 -34.20 -20.26
C ASP A 208 8.23 -33.25 -19.15
N ILE A 209 9.02 -32.24 -18.76
CA ILE A 209 8.66 -31.33 -17.66
C ILE A 209 7.55 -30.37 -18.09
N ASP A 210 7.60 -29.88 -19.34
CA ASP A 210 6.61 -28.96 -19.88
C ASP A 210 5.20 -29.57 -19.87
N LEU A 211 5.10 -30.90 -20.07
CA LEU A 211 3.85 -31.65 -19.94
C LEU A 211 3.27 -31.60 -18.52
N PHE A 212 4.10 -31.60 -17.48
CA PHE A 212 3.64 -31.47 -16.09
C PHE A 212 3.29 -30.02 -15.73
N LEU A 213 3.92 -29.03 -16.37
CA LEU A 213 3.67 -27.61 -16.12
C LEU A 213 2.41 -27.08 -16.82
N ALA A 214 1.95 -27.74 -17.89
CA ALA A 214 0.72 -27.39 -18.60
C ALA A 214 -0.54 -27.38 -17.68
N PRO A 215 -1.51 -26.46 -17.90
CA PRO A 215 -2.76 -26.43 -17.15
C PRO A 215 -3.51 -27.76 -17.32
N GLN A 216 -3.74 -28.48 -16.23
CA GLN A 216 -4.40 -29.78 -16.27
C GLN A 216 -5.04 -30.14 -14.91
N PRO A 217 -6.12 -30.95 -14.91
CA PRO A 217 -6.73 -31.47 -13.70
C PRO A 217 -5.76 -32.34 -12.88
N LEU A 218 -6.04 -32.49 -11.59
CA LEU A 218 -5.21 -33.26 -10.68
C LEU A 218 -5.17 -34.74 -11.07
N GLU A 219 -6.27 -35.31 -11.55
CA GLU A 219 -6.35 -36.72 -11.96
C GLU A 219 -5.41 -37.01 -13.14
N SER A 220 -5.43 -36.13 -14.14
CA SER A 220 -4.54 -36.21 -15.31
C SER A 220 -3.08 -36.12 -14.88
N PHE A 221 -2.77 -35.20 -13.96
CA PHE A 221 -1.43 -35.04 -13.41
C PHE A 221 -0.96 -36.29 -12.64
N GLU A 222 -1.79 -36.86 -11.78
CA GLU A 222 -1.48 -38.10 -11.07
C GLU A 222 -1.29 -39.29 -12.04
N HIS A 223 -2.06 -39.34 -13.11
CA HIS A 223 -1.89 -40.36 -14.15
C HIS A 223 -0.54 -40.22 -14.86
N LEU A 224 -0.10 -38.98 -15.16
CA LEU A 224 1.23 -38.72 -15.71
C LEU A 224 2.36 -39.15 -14.76
N LEU A 225 2.23 -38.85 -13.46
CA LEU A 225 3.20 -39.28 -12.43
C LEU A 225 3.31 -40.81 -12.34
N LYS A 226 2.16 -41.50 -12.35
CA LYS A 226 2.08 -42.97 -12.37
C LYS A 226 2.71 -43.56 -13.63
N ASN A 227 2.41 -43.00 -14.81
CA ASN A 227 2.95 -43.48 -16.08
C ASN A 227 4.46 -43.30 -16.16
N ARG A 228 4.98 -42.18 -15.69
CA ARG A 228 6.43 -41.97 -15.61
C ARG A 228 7.08 -42.97 -14.66
N SER A 229 6.47 -43.21 -13.51
CA SER A 229 6.98 -44.20 -12.54
C SER A 229 7.03 -45.63 -13.09
N LYS A 230 6.14 -45.97 -14.03
CA LYS A 230 6.12 -47.27 -14.71
C LYS A 230 7.15 -47.42 -15.83
N ARG A 231 7.60 -46.32 -16.46
CA ARG A 231 8.49 -46.35 -17.64
C ARG A 231 9.94 -46.76 -17.33
N HIS A 232 10.36 -46.80 -16.06
CA HIS A 232 11.78 -46.87 -15.66
C HIS A 232 12.13 -48.02 -14.70
N SER A 233 11.31 -49.07 -14.60
CA SER A 233 11.47 -50.18 -13.64
C SER A 233 12.58 -51.21 -13.94
N SER A 234 13.56 -50.90 -14.80
CA SER A 234 14.67 -51.82 -15.15
C SER A 234 16.05 -51.28 -14.76
N SER A 235 16.52 -51.68 -13.56
CA SER A 235 17.90 -51.68 -12.99
C SER A 235 18.84 -50.48 -13.18
N SER A 236 19.30 -49.90 -12.06
CA SER A 236 20.28 -48.80 -11.82
C SER A 236 19.74 -47.35 -11.73
N ILE A 237 18.43 -47.15 -11.63
CA ILE A 237 17.75 -45.90 -12.03
C ILE A 237 16.97 -45.17 -10.90
N ASP A 238 16.88 -45.72 -9.67
CA ASP A 238 16.11 -45.08 -8.58
C ASP A 238 16.56 -43.64 -8.27
N SER A 239 17.86 -43.35 -8.40
CA SER A 239 18.40 -41.99 -8.24
C SER A 239 17.93 -41.02 -9.33
N ASP A 240 17.69 -41.46 -10.56
CA ASP A 240 17.26 -40.58 -11.67
C ASP A 240 15.77 -40.25 -11.55
N GLN A 241 14.96 -41.21 -11.11
CA GLN A 241 13.54 -41.00 -10.84
C GLN A 241 13.32 -40.06 -9.65
N GLY A 242 14.02 -40.28 -8.54
CA GLY A 242 14.01 -39.36 -7.39
C GLY A 242 14.44 -37.95 -7.80
N GLN A 243 15.52 -37.82 -8.58
CA GLN A 243 15.99 -36.52 -9.07
C GLN A 243 14.97 -35.82 -9.98
N PHE A 244 14.29 -36.55 -10.87
CA PHE A 244 13.25 -35.97 -11.70
C PHE A 244 12.11 -35.40 -10.86
N PHE A 245 11.57 -36.19 -9.92
CA PHE A 245 10.48 -35.71 -9.06
C PHE A 245 10.95 -34.57 -8.15
N GLY A 246 12.21 -34.57 -7.69
CA GLY A 246 12.81 -33.45 -6.98
C GLY A 246 12.84 -32.15 -7.81
N ARG A 247 13.25 -32.23 -9.09
CA ARG A 247 13.24 -31.08 -10.01
C ARG A 247 11.82 -30.61 -10.28
N LEU A 248 10.89 -31.53 -10.53
CA LEU A 248 9.49 -31.21 -10.74
C LEU A 248 8.89 -30.52 -9.52
N LEU A 249 9.17 -31.04 -8.32
CA LEU A 249 8.71 -30.49 -7.05
C LEU A 249 9.20 -29.04 -6.84
N CYS A 250 10.46 -28.74 -7.14
CA CYS A 250 10.99 -27.38 -7.06
C CYS A 250 10.29 -26.40 -8.02
N LEU A 251 9.89 -26.86 -9.20
CA LEU A 251 9.21 -26.03 -10.20
C LEU A 251 7.74 -25.78 -9.82
N VAL A 252 7.03 -26.82 -9.36
CA VAL A 252 5.60 -26.72 -9.04
C VAL A 252 5.32 -26.08 -7.68
N ALA A 253 6.27 -26.14 -6.72
CA ALA A 253 6.12 -25.55 -5.39
C ALA A 253 5.87 -24.03 -5.42
N ASN A 254 6.25 -23.37 -6.52
CA ASN A 254 6.05 -21.94 -6.72
C ASN A 254 4.70 -21.57 -7.36
N CYS A 255 3.99 -22.50 -8.00
CA CYS A 255 2.86 -22.17 -8.87
C CYS A 255 1.65 -23.11 -8.78
N ARG A 256 1.74 -24.23 -8.06
CA ARG A 256 0.65 -25.21 -7.92
C ARG A 256 0.16 -25.32 -6.47
N PRO A 257 -1.12 -25.64 -6.25
CA PRO A 257 -1.67 -25.85 -4.91
C PRO A 257 -1.13 -27.14 -4.27
N SER A 258 -1.31 -27.25 -2.95
CA SER A 258 -0.77 -28.34 -2.12
C SER A 258 -1.19 -29.75 -2.56
N SER A 259 -2.32 -29.91 -3.24
CA SER A 259 -2.78 -31.21 -3.78
C SER A 259 -1.79 -31.81 -4.79
N PHE A 260 -1.26 -30.99 -5.71
CA PHE A 260 -0.25 -31.43 -6.69
C PHE A 260 1.08 -31.75 -6.00
N ILE A 261 1.45 -30.97 -4.99
CA ILE A 261 2.67 -31.19 -4.19
C ILE A 261 2.57 -32.53 -3.46
N ASN A 262 1.46 -32.78 -2.77
CA ASN A 262 1.19 -34.05 -2.08
C ASN A 262 1.20 -35.24 -3.04
N ALA A 263 0.69 -35.08 -4.27
CA ALA A 263 0.76 -36.12 -5.29
C ALA A 263 2.20 -36.47 -5.65
N ILE A 264 3.09 -35.49 -5.83
CA ILE A 264 4.51 -35.73 -6.12
C ILE A 264 5.23 -36.36 -4.92
N LEU A 265 4.96 -35.89 -3.70
CA LEU A 265 5.60 -36.40 -2.47
C LEU A 265 5.38 -37.91 -2.25
N LYS A 266 4.24 -38.46 -2.72
CA LYS A 266 3.96 -39.92 -2.69
C LYS A 266 4.93 -40.76 -3.52
N HIS A 267 5.67 -40.15 -4.44
CA HIS A 267 6.63 -40.82 -5.31
C HIS A 267 8.08 -40.72 -4.83
N ASN A 268 8.30 -40.38 -3.55
CA ASN A 268 9.62 -40.27 -2.91
C ASN A 268 10.62 -39.41 -3.70
N PRO A 269 10.33 -38.12 -3.94
CA PRO A 269 11.24 -37.21 -4.62
C PRO A 269 12.55 -37.05 -3.86
N ASP A 270 13.66 -36.89 -4.58
CA ASP A 270 14.94 -36.47 -4.01
C ASP A 270 14.87 -34.98 -3.64
N ILE A 271 14.73 -34.71 -2.34
CA ILE A 271 14.63 -33.36 -1.77
C ILE A 271 15.99 -32.64 -1.67
N GLY A 272 17.10 -33.35 -1.94
CA GLY A 272 18.42 -32.76 -2.11
C GLY A 272 18.59 -32.01 -3.43
N VAL A 273 17.68 -32.24 -4.39
CA VAL A 273 17.65 -31.50 -5.65
C VAL A 273 17.39 -30.02 -5.42
N LYS A 274 18.16 -29.18 -6.09
CA LYS A 274 18.04 -27.72 -6.07
C LYS A 274 17.84 -27.17 -7.46
N THR A 275 17.24 -25.98 -7.57
CA THR A 275 17.14 -25.25 -8.83
C THR A 275 18.54 -24.88 -9.36
N SER A 276 18.62 -24.38 -10.60
CA SER A 276 19.86 -23.84 -11.17
C SER A 276 20.45 -22.67 -10.38
N ARG A 277 19.63 -22.03 -9.53
CA ARG A 277 20.05 -20.97 -8.61
C ARG A 277 20.48 -21.51 -7.24
N GLY A 278 20.33 -22.80 -7.00
CA GLY A 278 20.62 -23.46 -5.72
C GLY A 278 19.50 -23.35 -4.70
N GLU A 279 18.26 -23.09 -5.15
CA GLU A 279 17.08 -22.99 -4.29
C GLU A 279 16.54 -24.39 -3.99
N SER A 280 16.25 -24.68 -2.71
CA SER A 280 15.57 -25.92 -2.32
C SER A 280 14.07 -25.85 -2.61
N VAL A 281 13.38 -26.99 -2.59
CA VAL A 281 11.91 -27.01 -2.67
C VAL A 281 11.27 -26.14 -1.58
N LEU A 282 11.79 -26.18 -0.35
CA LEU A 282 11.25 -25.38 0.76
C LEU A 282 11.47 -23.88 0.53
N TYR A 283 12.60 -23.49 -0.09
CA TYR A 283 12.82 -22.11 -0.51
C TYR A 283 11.77 -21.67 -1.54
N CYS A 284 11.53 -22.48 -2.58
CA CYS A 284 10.49 -22.20 -3.58
C CYS A 284 9.10 -22.09 -2.92
N ALA A 285 8.70 -23.07 -2.11
CA ALA A 285 7.44 -23.03 -1.38
C ALA A 285 7.29 -21.77 -0.51
N SER A 286 8.37 -21.38 0.18
CA SER A 286 8.38 -20.18 1.03
C SER A 286 8.33 -18.89 0.23
N GLN A 287 8.85 -18.89 -1.00
CA GLN A 287 8.81 -17.74 -1.91
C GLN A 287 7.40 -17.47 -2.45
N SER A 288 6.61 -18.51 -2.69
CA SER A 288 5.22 -18.39 -3.18
C SER A 288 4.24 -17.89 -2.12
N GLY A 289 4.55 -18.10 -0.84
CA GLY A 289 3.70 -17.70 0.28
C GLY A 289 2.54 -18.67 0.56
N SER A 290 2.51 -19.84 -0.10
CA SER A 290 1.46 -20.83 0.15
C SER A 290 1.76 -21.64 1.41
N LEU A 291 1.16 -21.26 2.54
CA LEU A 291 1.32 -21.96 3.82
C LEU A 291 1.02 -23.46 3.70
N SER A 292 -0.03 -23.84 2.96
CA SER A 292 -0.40 -25.25 2.78
C SER A 292 0.70 -26.06 2.07
N VAL A 293 1.38 -25.47 1.09
CA VAL A 293 2.51 -26.11 0.40
C VAL A 293 3.72 -26.22 1.33
N VAL A 294 4.02 -25.15 2.06
CA VAL A 294 5.12 -25.14 3.05
C VAL A 294 4.89 -26.21 4.13
N GLN A 295 3.68 -26.34 4.66
CA GLN A 295 3.33 -27.36 5.65
C GLN A 295 3.55 -28.78 5.13
N SER A 296 3.09 -29.08 3.91
CA SER A 296 3.33 -30.38 3.26
C SER A 296 4.82 -30.68 3.10
N VAL A 297 5.61 -29.71 2.62
CA VAL A 297 7.05 -29.88 2.41
C VAL A 297 7.79 -30.04 3.74
N VAL A 298 7.48 -29.24 4.76
CA VAL A 298 8.10 -29.32 6.10
C VAL A 298 7.78 -30.65 6.77
N LYS A 299 6.55 -31.14 6.65
CA LYS A 299 6.17 -32.46 7.17
C LYS A 299 7.03 -33.56 6.53
N TYR A 300 7.16 -33.54 5.21
CA TYR A 300 7.99 -34.51 4.48
C TYR A 300 9.48 -34.38 4.81
N PHE A 301 10.01 -33.16 4.96
CA PHE A 301 11.39 -32.91 5.38
C PHE A 301 11.67 -33.55 6.75
N ARG A 302 10.73 -33.44 7.69
CA ARG A 302 10.85 -34.07 9.01
C ARG A 302 10.86 -35.60 8.93
N GLU A 303 10.03 -36.18 8.06
CA GLU A 303 10.01 -37.64 7.81
C GLU A 303 11.34 -38.13 7.21
N CYS A 304 11.99 -37.32 6.38
CA CYS A 304 13.29 -37.63 5.77
C CYS A 304 14.51 -37.21 6.61
N GLY A 305 14.33 -36.50 7.73
CA GLY A 305 15.43 -36.00 8.56
C GLY A 305 16.18 -34.78 7.98
N GLU A 306 15.58 -34.04 7.04
CA GLU A 306 16.17 -32.85 6.42
C GLU A 306 15.96 -31.56 7.24
N GLY A 307 16.95 -30.67 7.17
CA GLY A 307 16.91 -29.37 7.84
C GLY A 307 16.10 -28.30 7.08
N LEU A 308 15.59 -27.31 7.79
CA LEU A 308 14.78 -26.22 7.20
C LEU A 308 15.64 -25.08 6.62
N ASP A 309 16.93 -25.05 6.95
CA ASP A 309 17.78 -23.88 6.76
C ASP A 309 18.79 -24.03 5.61
N SER A 310 18.42 -24.77 4.56
CA SER A 310 19.25 -24.91 3.36
C SER A 310 19.39 -23.55 2.66
N ALA A 311 20.56 -22.94 2.79
CA ALA A 311 20.87 -21.65 2.20
C ALA A 311 21.16 -21.74 0.69
N VAL A 312 20.71 -20.73 -0.06
CA VAL A 312 21.05 -20.54 -1.47
C VAL A 312 22.54 -20.14 -1.59
N PRO A 313 23.39 -20.86 -2.35
CA PRO A 313 24.84 -20.66 -2.31
C PRO A 313 25.34 -19.24 -2.63
N ARG A 314 24.66 -18.52 -3.53
CA ARG A 314 25.09 -17.17 -3.97
C ARG A 314 24.69 -16.05 -3.03
N THR A 315 23.59 -16.22 -2.30
CA THR A 315 23.01 -15.16 -1.47
C THR A 315 23.07 -15.49 0.01
N GLY A 316 23.21 -16.77 0.37
CA GLY A 316 23.05 -17.24 1.76
C GLY A 316 21.60 -17.27 2.23
N TRP A 317 20.62 -17.01 1.35
CA TRP A 317 19.23 -16.88 1.74
C TRP A 317 18.63 -18.23 2.13
N THR A 318 17.98 -18.27 3.30
CA THR A 318 17.21 -19.43 3.78
C THR A 318 15.73 -19.31 3.39
N PRO A 319 14.94 -20.39 3.50
CA PRO A 319 13.48 -20.32 3.33
C PRO A 319 12.80 -19.29 4.26
N LEU A 320 13.27 -19.17 5.51
CA LEU A 320 12.77 -18.15 6.44
C LEU A 320 13.09 -16.73 5.96
N MET A 321 14.30 -16.48 5.45
CA MET A 321 14.67 -15.16 4.91
C MET A 321 13.81 -14.76 3.72
N VAL A 322 13.55 -15.66 2.78
CA VAL A 322 12.72 -15.33 1.61
C VAL A 322 11.26 -15.09 2.00
N ALA A 323 10.72 -15.85 2.96
CA ALA A 323 9.37 -15.62 3.50
C ALA A 323 9.26 -14.23 4.15
N CYS A 324 10.22 -13.89 5.00
CA CYS A 324 10.30 -12.57 5.66
C CYS A 324 10.48 -11.44 4.65
N ALA A 325 11.32 -11.64 3.64
CA ALA A 325 11.57 -10.65 2.61
C ALA A 325 10.39 -10.43 1.65
N LYS A 326 9.46 -11.39 1.57
CA LYS A 326 8.27 -11.34 0.72
C LYS A 326 7.00 -10.93 1.46
N GLY A 327 7.05 -10.79 2.78
CA GLY A 327 5.89 -10.40 3.57
C GLY A 327 4.94 -11.56 3.90
N HIS A 328 5.39 -12.81 3.82
CA HIS A 328 4.56 -14.00 4.09
C HIS A 328 4.57 -14.33 5.58
N ALA A 329 3.77 -13.61 6.36
CA ALA A 329 3.78 -13.66 7.83
C ALA A 329 3.41 -15.04 8.40
N ASP A 330 2.43 -15.71 7.81
CA ASP A 330 1.96 -17.04 8.19
C ASP A 330 3.01 -18.13 7.93
N VAL A 331 3.69 -18.06 6.78
CA VAL A 331 4.83 -18.92 6.43
C VAL A 331 6.00 -18.67 7.39
N ALA A 332 6.35 -17.42 7.65
CA ALA A 332 7.44 -17.09 8.56
C ALA A 332 7.18 -17.62 9.99
N ALA A 333 5.98 -17.39 10.53
CA ALA A 333 5.57 -17.91 11.83
C ALA A 333 5.60 -19.44 11.89
N TYR A 334 5.14 -20.11 10.82
CA TYR A 334 5.16 -21.56 10.74
C TYR A 334 6.58 -22.13 10.67
N LEU A 335 7.48 -21.49 9.91
CA LEU A 335 8.89 -21.91 9.83
C LEU A 335 9.60 -21.74 11.18
N LEU A 336 9.38 -20.61 11.86
CA LEU A 336 9.94 -20.35 13.21
C LEU A 336 9.47 -21.40 14.23
N SER A 337 8.15 -21.63 14.30
CA SER A 337 7.58 -22.66 15.19
C SER A 337 7.98 -24.09 14.82
N SER A 338 8.40 -24.31 13.57
CA SER A 338 8.93 -25.60 13.09
C SER A 338 10.43 -25.79 13.33
N GLY A 339 11.11 -24.80 13.93
CA GLY A 339 12.52 -24.88 14.31
C GLY A 339 13.51 -24.33 13.29
N ALA A 340 13.08 -23.48 12.36
CA ALA A 340 14.00 -22.75 11.47
C ALA A 340 14.91 -21.81 12.27
N ASP A 341 16.18 -21.73 11.90
CA ASP A 341 17.18 -20.93 12.60
C ASP A 341 17.05 -19.44 12.25
N ALA A 342 16.47 -18.69 13.18
CA ALA A 342 16.28 -17.25 13.09
C ALA A 342 17.58 -16.42 13.11
N GLN A 343 18.70 -17.00 13.57
CA GLN A 343 20.00 -16.32 13.71
C GLN A 343 20.91 -16.50 12.51
N LYS A 344 20.54 -17.35 11.53
CA LYS A 344 21.33 -17.44 10.30
C LYS A 344 21.39 -16.08 9.61
N VAL A 345 22.59 -15.78 9.12
CA VAL A 345 22.87 -14.59 8.34
C VAL A 345 23.17 -14.96 6.89
N ASP A 346 22.76 -14.08 6.00
CA ASP A 346 23.06 -14.20 4.59
C ASP A 346 24.51 -13.77 4.29
N VAL A 347 24.94 -13.80 3.01
CA VAL A 347 26.31 -13.42 2.63
C VAL A 347 26.67 -11.95 2.92
N LEU A 348 25.67 -11.11 3.21
CA LEU A 348 25.83 -9.71 3.58
C LEU A 348 25.77 -9.50 5.11
N GLY A 349 25.58 -10.57 5.88
CA GLY A 349 25.45 -10.52 7.34
C GLY A 349 24.05 -10.15 7.82
N TRP A 350 23.02 -10.28 6.98
CA TRP A 350 21.63 -9.97 7.31
C TRP A 350 20.86 -11.18 7.81
N THR A 351 20.12 -10.99 8.89
CA THR A 351 19.16 -11.97 9.44
C THR A 351 17.80 -11.89 8.73
N ALA A 352 16.97 -12.92 8.91
CA ALA A 352 15.59 -12.91 8.41
C ALA A 352 14.75 -11.75 8.99
N LYS A 353 14.95 -11.43 10.28
CA LYS A 353 14.30 -10.31 10.97
C LYS A 353 14.63 -8.96 10.31
N GLU A 354 15.91 -8.74 9.97
CA GLU A 354 16.35 -7.51 9.31
C GLU A 354 15.81 -7.39 7.88
N HIS A 355 15.73 -8.50 7.13
CA HIS A 355 15.09 -8.53 5.81
C HIS A 355 13.62 -8.11 5.87
N ALA A 356 12.87 -8.61 6.87
CA ALA A 356 11.49 -8.18 7.11
C ALA A 356 11.42 -6.69 7.46
N ALA A 357 12.20 -6.24 8.45
CA ALA A 357 12.16 -4.85 8.93
C ALA A 357 12.55 -3.83 7.84
N TYR A 358 13.62 -4.09 7.08
CA TYR A 358 14.07 -3.23 5.99
C TYR A 358 13.03 -3.08 4.87
N ARG A 359 12.19 -4.10 4.66
CA ARG A 359 11.14 -4.12 3.64
C ARG A 359 9.77 -3.68 4.17
N GLY A 360 9.70 -3.24 5.43
CA GLY A 360 8.48 -2.72 6.04
C GLY A 360 7.56 -3.78 6.64
N HIS A 361 7.96 -5.06 6.66
CA HIS A 361 7.20 -6.16 7.26
C HIS A 361 7.46 -6.25 8.78
N LEU A 362 7.15 -5.18 9.51
CA LEU A 362 7.41 -5.10 10.95
C LEU A 362 6.60 -6.11 11.77
N ASP A 363 5.40 -6.46 11.31
CA ASP A 363 4.56 -7.49 11.90
C ASP A 363 5.29 -8.84 11.90
N ILE A 364 5.98 -9.17 10.80
CA ILE A 364 6.86 -10.33 10.71
C ILE A 364 8.07 -10.18 11.62
N ALA A 365 8.76 -9.04 11.56
CA ALA A 365 9.95 -8.82 12.39
C ALA A 365 9.65 -8.83 13.90
N SER A 366 8.38 -8.68 14.29
CA SER A 366 7.90 -8.74 15.67
C SER A 366 7.37 -10.12 16.08
N LEU A 367 7.44 -11.14 15.22
CA LEU A 367 6.99 -12.50 15.54
C LEU A 367 7.81 -13.13 16.67
N ASP A 368 7.12 -13.90 17.50
CA ASP A 368 7.74 -14.76 18.50
C ASP A 368 8.63 -15.82 17.81
N GLY A 369 9.83 -16.02 18.34
CA GLY A 369 10.84 -16.94 17.77
C GLY A 369 12.01 -16.23 17.10
N PHE A 370 11.88 -14.95 16.75
CA PHE A 370 13.05 -14.09 16.58
C PHE A 370 13.64 -13.80 17.96
N ALA A 371 14.84 -14.33 18.26
CA ALA A 371 15.47 -14.06 19.56
C ALA A 371 15.63 -12.55 19.80
N SER A 372 15.54 -12.13 21.07
CA SER A 372 15.95 -10.78 21.48
C SER A 372 17.40 -10.59 21.03
N ALA A 373 17.67 -9.51 20.30
CA ALA A 373 18.94 -9.31 19.61
C ALA A 373 20.12 -9.45 20.58
N SER A 374 20.82 -10.58 20.55
CA SER A 374 22.23 -10.54 20.92
C SER A 374 22.88 -9.70 19.83
N ILE A 375 23.59 -8.64 20.22
CA ILE A 375 24.40 -7.84 19.31
C ILE A 375 25.40 -8.80 18.69
N ALA A 376 25.06 -9.39 17.54
CA ALA A 376 26.03 -10.09 16.74
C ALA A 376 27.02 -9.00 16.29
N ASP A 377 28.26 -9.08 16.77
CA ASP A 377 29.39 -8.17 16.56
C ASP A 377 29.76 -7.93 15.06
N GLY A 378 28.92 -8.36 14.12
CA GLY A 378 29.07 -8.15 12.70
C GLY A 378 28.51 -6.81 12.24
N VAL A 379 29.39 -5.92 11.79
CA VAL A 379 29.03 -4.75 10.98
C VAL A 379 28.28 -5.24 9.72
N LEU A 380 27.08 -4.71 9.44
CA LEU A 380 26.39 -4.98 8.17
C LEU A 380 27.33 -4.60 7.01
N ALA A 381 27.55 -5.53 6.07
CA ALA A 381 28.54 -5.33 5.02
C ALA A 381 28.28 -4.03 4.23
N LYS A 382 29.34 -3.22 4.02
CA LYS A 382 29.32 -1.89 3.36
C LYS A 382 28.86 -1.89 1.89
N ARG A 383 28.36 -3.00 1.34
CA ARG A 383 28.05 -3.16 -0.08
C ARG A 383 26.56 -3.24 -0.33
N VAL A 384 25.85 -2.14 -0.09
CA VAL A 384 24.75 -1.82 -1.00
C VAL A 384 25.39 -1.04 -2.14
N GLY A 385 25.61 -1.70 -3.27
CA GLY A 385 26.18 -1.08 -4.46
C GLY A 385 25.23 -0.02 -4.98
N PHE A 386 25.48 1.24 -4.64
CA PHE A 386 24.68 2.35 -5.13
C PHE A 386 25.37 2.96 -6.35
N THR A 387 24.66 2.99 -7.47
CA THR A 387 25.07 3.78 -8.62
C THR A 387 25.05 5.27 -8.25
N LYS A 388 26.07 6.02 -8.66
CA LYS A 388 26.11 7.47 -8.48
C LYS A 388 25.02 8.09 -9.38
N GLU A 389 23.90 8.48 -8.79
CA GLU A 389 22.79 9.10 -9.53
C GLU A 389 23.12 10.55 -9.89
N SER A 390 22.50 11.05 -10.98
CA SER A 390 22.68 12.41 -11.48
C SER A 390 22.32 13.43 -10.41
N ALA A 391 23.13 14.47 -10.25
CA ALA A 391 22.86 15.52 -9.27
C ALA A 391 21.67 16.39 -9.67
N HIS A 392 20.70 16.51 -8.77
CA HIS A 392 19.63 17.48 -8.87
C HIS A 392 20.13 18.80 -8.26
N HIS A 393 20.45 19.75 -9.13
CA HIS A 393 20.86 21.10 -8.74
C HIS A 393 19.66 22.03 -8.60
N THR A 394 19.79 22.99 -7.68
CA THR A 394 18.87 24.12 -7.49
C THR A 394 18.52 24.77 -8.83
N LEU A 395 17.26 25.18 -8.97
CA LEU A 395 16.75 25.80 -10.17
C LEU A 395 17.33 27.20 -10.35
N THR A 396 17.67 27.55 -11.58
CA THR A 396 17.94 28.93 -11.95
C THR A 396 16.63 29.71 -12.05
N PRO A 397 16.63 31.03 -11.84
CA PRO A 397 15.40 31.84 -11.83
C PRO A 397 14.53 31.77 -13.10
N ASP A 398 15.13 31.43 -14.23
CA ASP A 398 14.49 31.31 -15.54
C ASP A 398 13.92 29.92 -15.84
N LYS A 399 14.21 28.92 -15.00
CA LYS A 399 13.86 27.51 -15.24
C LYS A 399 12.90 26.95 -14.18
N LYS A 400 11.97 26.12 -14.64
CA LYS A 400 11.16 25.23 -13.79
C LYS A 400 11.56 23.77 -14.00
N ALA A 401 11.42 22.94 -12.98
CA ALA A 401 11.58 21.49 -13.09
C ALA A 401 10.22 20.81 -13.17
N VAL A 402 10.15 19.77 -13.99
CA VAL A 402 8.99 18.89 -14.13
C VAL A 402 9.44 17.49 -13.80
N VAL A 403 8.74 16.87 -12.85
CA VAL A 403 8.99 15.51 -12.39
C VAL A 403 7.78 14.67 -12.76
N VAL A 404 7.98 13.65 -13.59
CA VAL A 404 6.92 12.76 -14.10
C VAL A 404 7.20 11.34 -13.65
N THR A 405 6.24 10.73 -12.98
CA THR A 405 6.29 9.34 -12.51
C THR A 405 5.23 8.52 -13.25
N LEU A 406 5.62 7.32 -13.70
CA LEU A 406 4.69 6.41 -14.36
C LEU A 406 3.84 5.70 -13.29
N GLY A 407 2.52 5.79 -13.43
CA GLY A 407 1.56 5.26 -12.47
C GLY A 407 1.25 6.23 -11.33
N SER A 408 0.48 5.72 -10.38
CA SER A 408 0.18 6.42 -9.14
C SER A 408 1.34 6.29 -8.16
N ILE A 409 1.64 7.38 -7.45
CA ILE A 409 2.50 7.38 -6.26
C ILE A 409 1.70 7.28 -4.95
N GLN A 410 0.37 7.44 -5.04
CA GLN A 410 -0.55 7.45 -3.90
C GLN A 410 -1.34 6.13 -3.85
N GLY A 411 -1.17 5.38 -2.76
CA GLY A 411 -1.94 4.19 -2.47
C GLY A 411 -3.37 4.50 -2.02
N GLY A 412 -4.20 3.46 -1.95
CA GLY A 412 -5.58 3.57 -1.47
C GLY A 412 -6.63 3.79 -2.55
N HIS A 413 -6.25 3.75 -3.83
CA HIS A 413 -7.17 3.70 -4.96
C HIS A 413 -6.70 2.73 -6.05
N ASP A 414 -7.61 1.98 -6.66
CA ASP A 414 -7.31 0.97 -7.68
C ASP A 414 -7.29 1.57 -9.10
N ARG A 415 -6.33 2.46 -9.35
CA ARG A 415 -6.08 3.02 -10.69
C ARG A 415 -4.91 2.31 -11.33
N LYS A 416 -5.20 1.45 -12.31
CA LYS A 416 -4.16 0.76 -13.09
C LYS A 416 -3.27 1.76 -13.83
N THR A 417 -1.96 1.60 -13.70
CA THR A 417 -0.94 2.38 -14.41
C THR A 417 -1.11 2.35 -15.93
N LEU A 418 -1.46 1.18 -16.46
CA LEU A 418 -1.63 0.95 -17.89
C LEU A 418 -2.93 0.15 -18.11
N LYS A 419 -3.80 0.67 -18.97
CA LYS A 419 -4.97 -0.06 -19.48
C LYS A 419 -4.95 -0.01 -20.99
N LEU A 420 -4.64 -1.13 -21.65
CA LEU A 420 -4.69 -1.26 -23.10
C LEU A 420 -5.96 -1.99 -23.51
N ASN A 421 -6.60 -1.54 -24.59
CA ASN A 421 -7.72 -2.25 -25.18
C ASN A 421 -7.19 -3.44 -25.97
N HIS A 422 -7.61 -4.65 -25.60
CA HIS A 422 -7.11 -5.92 -26.14
C HIS A 422 -7.61 -6.26 -27.57
N GLN A 423 -7.99 -5.26 -28.37
CA GLN A 423 -8.42 -5.45 -29.76
C GLN A 423 -7.64 -4.52 -30.69
N VAL A 424 -6.38 -4.86 -30.92
CA VAL A 424 -5.70 -4.49 -32.18
C VAL A 424 -5.31 -5.81 -32.82
N GLY A 425 -5.99 -6.15 -33.91
CA GLY A 425 -5.95 -7.46 -34.56
C GLY A 425 -4.54 -7.86 -35.00
N GLY A 426 -4.17 -9.09 -34.68
CA GLY A 426 -2.94 -9.73 -35.13
C GLY A 426 -2.84 -11.11 -34.51
N SER A 427 -2.88 -12.14 -35.33
CA SER A 427 -2.88 -13.56 -34.98
C SER A 427 -1.52 -14.07 -34.50
N ASP A 428 -0.80 -13.33 -33.67
CA ASP A 428 0.50 -13.74 -33.13
C ASP A 428 0.51 -13.57 -31.62
N GLY A 429 0.75 -14.67 -30.90
CA GLY A 429 0.79 -14.75 -29.44
C GLY A 429 1.95 -14.01 -28.76
N ALA A 430 2.42 -12.89 -29.33
CA ALA A 430 3.40 -12.01 -28.69
C ALA A 430 2.68 -11.19 -27.61
N GLY A 431 2.77 -11.66 -26.36
CA GLY A 431 2.17 -11.01 -25.19
C GLY A 431 2.75 -9.62 -24.89
N LEU A 432 2.27 -9.01 -23.79
CA LEU A 432 2.71 -7.70 -23.28
C LEU A 432 4.25 -7.57 -23.13
N GLU A 433 4.95 -8.70 -23.08
CA GLU A 433 6.41 -8.82 -22.99
C GLU A 433 7.19 -8.27 -24.20
N SER A 434 6.58 -8.19 -25.39
CA SER A 434 7.22 -7.60 -26.58
C SER A 434 7.08 -6.08 -26.65
N LYS A 435 6.36 -5.44 -25.73
CA LYS A 435 6.03 -4.01 -25.81
C LYS A 435 6.86 -3.16 -24.85
N SER A 436 7.10 -1.90 -25.21
CA SER A 436 7.75 -0.92 -24.33
C SER A 436 7.08 0.44 -24.37
N LEU A 437 7.12 1.17 -23.26
CA LEU A 437 6.65 2.54 -23.13
C LEU A 437 7.83 3.51 -23.19
N GLU A 438 7.65 4.61 -23.90
CA GLU A 438 8.52 5.77 -23.89
C GLU A 438 7.76 6.96 -23.31
N ILE A 439 8.36 7.67 -22.36
CA ILE A 439 7.83 8.89 -21.76
C ILE A 439 8.79 10.03 -22.10
N ASN A 440 8.26 11.12 -22.63
CA ASN A 440 9.05 12.29 -23.02
C ASN A 440 8.40 13.58 -22.50
N ILE A 441 9.22 14.51 -22.00
CA ILE A 441 8.79 15.86 -21.63
C ILE A 441 9.21 16.80 -22.77
N GLY A 442 8.24 17.33 -23.50
CA GLY A 442 8.47 18.18 -24.67
C GLY A 442 9.22 19.46 -24.32
N GLY A 443 10.33 19.71 -25.03
CA GLY A 443 11.16 20.91 -24.85
C GLY A 443 12.08 20.89 -23.62
N ALA A 444 12.05 19.85 -22.81
CA ALA A 444 12.84 19.76 -21.59
C ALA A 444 14.28 19.30 -21.86
N ASP A 445 15.20 19.66 -20.97
CA ASP A 445 16.62 19.29 -21.02
C ASP A 445 16.92 17.83 -20.60
N CYS A 446 15.97 16.91 -20.81
CA CYS A 446 16.11 15.51 -20.43
C CYS A 446 15.92 14.57 -21.62
N ALA A 447 16.61 13.43 -21.59
CA ALA A 447 16.30 12.33 -22.50
C ALA A 447 14.96 11.67 -22.14
N PHE A 448 14.31 11.04 -23.11
CA PHE A 448 13.13 10.23 -22.86
C PHE A 448 13.43 9.05 -21.92
N LYS A 449 12.41 8.58 -21.20
CA LYS A 449 12.49 7.39 -20.35
C LYS A 449 11.82 6.20 -21.04
N PHE A 450 12.56 5.10 -21.22
CA PHE A 450 12.01 3.82 -21.69
C PHE A 450 11.68 2.89 -20.52
N VAL A 451 10.54 2.21 -20.60
CA VAL A 451 10.09 1.20 -19.64
C VAL A 451 9.61 -0.04 -20.39
N GLN A 452 10.22 -1.19 -20.12
CA GLN A 452 9.81 -2.47 -20.70
C GLN A 452 8.53 -2.97 -20.04
N LEU A 453 7.63 -3.56 -20.82
CA LEU A 453 6.43 -4.20 -20.30
C LEU A 453 6.60 -5.73 -20.18
N PRO A 454 5.89 -6.39 -19.25
CA PRO A 454 5.08 -5.80 -18.18
C PRO A 454 5.95 -5.08 -17.13
N LEU A 455 5.34 -4.21 -16.33
CA LEU A 455 6.03 -3.41 -15.33
C LEU A 455 6.47 -4.29 -14.15
N TRP A 456 7.72 -4.78 -14.19
CA TRP A 456 8.28 -5.63 -13.14
C TRP A 456 8.88 -4.84 -11.96
N GLU A 457 9.31 -3.60 -12.20
CA GLU A 457 9.95 -2.74 -11.20
C GLU A 457 9.01 -1.62 -10.77
N ASP A 458 9.03 -1.31 -9.48
CA ASP A 458 8.37 -0.13 -8.93
C ASP A 458 8.96 1.15 -9.56
N GLN A 459 8.12 1.88 -10.28
CA GLN A 459 8.48 3.11 -10.98
C GLN A 459 8.40 4.36 -10.10
N SER A 460 7.92 4.23 -8.85
CA SER A 460 7.65 5.36 -7.95
C SER A 460 8.91 6.15 -7.56
N VAL A 461 10.08 5.49 -7.52
CA VAL A 461 11.33 6.09 -7.00
C VAL A 461 12.18 6.77 -8.07
N LYS A 462 12.05 6.35 -9.34
CA LYS A 462 12.88 6.85 -10.45
C LYS A 462 12.04 7.62 -11.46
N PRO A 463 11.61 8.86 -11.16
CA PRO A 463 10.86 9.66 -12.11
C PRO A 463 11.70 10.08 -13.32
N LEU A 464 11.02 10.52 -14.37
CA LEU A 464 11.63 11.33 -15.43
C LEU A 464 11.64 12.79 -14.97
N VAL A 465 12.81 13.41 -14.95
CA VAL A 465 13.00 14.80 -14.50
C VAL A 465 13.53 15.60 -15.68
N GLY A 466 12.87 16.71 -16.01
CA GLY A 466 13.29 17.64 -17.05
C GLY A 466 13.07 19.09 -16.64
N LYS A 467 13.96 19.98 -17.08
CA LYS A 467 13.87 21.43 -16.85
C LYS A 467 13.42 22.14 -18.11
N LEU A 468 12.58 23.15 -17.93
CA LEU A 468 11.96 23.96 -18.97
C LEU A 468 12.10 25.44 -18.63
N ASP A 469 12.01 26.32 -19.62
CA ASP A 469 11.83 27.75 -19.37
C ASP A 469 10.54 27.99 -18.57
N LEU A 470 10.55 28.96 -17.66
CA LEU A 470 9.44 29.22 -16.74
C LEU A 470 8.09 29.41 -17.47
N GLY A 471 8.11 30.15 -18.59
CA GLY A 471 6.94 30.41 -19.44
C GLY A 471 6.58 29.28 -20.43
N ALA A 472 7.40 28.24 -20.56
CA ALA A 472 7.13 27.14 -21.48
C ALA A 472 5.96 26.27 -21.02
N GLN A 473 5.14 25.80 -21.96
CA GLN A 473 4.08 24.84 -21.66
C GLN A 473 4.67 23.46 -21.37
N VAL A 474 4.14 22.78 -20.34
CA VAL A 474 4.63 21.45 -19.95
C VAL A 474 3.86 20.38 -20.71
N GLN A 475 4.46 19.86 -21.78
CA GLN A 475 3.87 18.79 -22.58
C GLN A 475 4.51 17.45 -22.24
N VAL A 476 3.69 16.44 -21.90
CA VAL A 476 4.16 15.06 -21.69
C VAL A 476 3.59 14.16 -22.77
N THR A 477 4.47 13.49 -23.49
CA THR A 477 4.12 12.53 -24.54
C THR A 477 4.48 11.12 -24.09
N VAL A 478 3.56 10.19 -24.26
CA VAL A 478 3.76 8.76 -24.02
C VAL A 478 3.60 8.01 -25.34
N ARG A 479 4.55 7.13 -25.66
CA ARG A 479 4.52 6.28 -26.86
C ARG A 479 4.61 4.81 -26.46
N LEU A 480 3.81 3.97 -27.11
CA LEU A 480 3.87 2.53 -27.00
C LEU A 480 4.56 1.97 -28.25
N TRP A 481 5.62 1.20 -28.03
CA TRP A 481 6.43 0.59 -29.06
C TRP A 481 6.26 -0.93 -29.06
N ASP A 482 6.23 -1.52 -30.24
CA ASP A 482 6.40 -2.96 -30.43
C ASP A 482 7.86 -3.28 -30.72
N ASN A 483 8.45 -4.14 -29.88
CA ASN A 483 9.82 -4.59 -29.98
C ASN A 483 9.80 -5.96 -30.68
N GLY A 484 9.63 -5.98 -32.00
CA GLY A 484 9.61 -7.21 -32.79
C GLY A 484 10.94 -7.98 -32.71
N GLY A 485 11.12 -8.82 -31.70
CA GLY A 485 12.11 -9.91 -31.58
C GLY A 485 13.61 -9.64 -31.85
N THR A 486 14.04 -8.42 -32.18
CA THR A 486 15.38 -8.08 -32.72
C THR A 486 15.91 -6.76 -32.13
N PRO A 487 17.23 -6.44 -32.20
CA PRO A 487 17.81 -5.36 -31.40
C PRO A 487 17.23 -3.98 -31.75
N ALA A 488 17.42 -3.01 -30.82
CA ALA A 488 16.70 -1.73 -30.66
C ALA A 488 16.49 -0.81 -31.89
N SER A 489 16.97 -1.16 -33.08
CA SER A 489 16.85 -0.38 -34.31
C SER A 489 15.55 -0.57 -35.11
N ASN A 490 14.72 -1.59 -34.82
CA ASN A 490 13.47 -1.89 -35.54
C ASN A 490 12.21 -1.82 -34.65
N ARG A 491 12.08 -0.77 -33.83
CA ARG A 491 10.85 -0.55 -33.04
C ARG A 491 9.77 0.11 -33.89
N THR A 492 8.56 -0.46 -33.88
CA THR A 492 7.40 0.14 -34.55
C THR A 492 6.53 0.84 -33.52
N LEU A 493 6.16 2.09 -33.82
CA LEU A 493 5.24 2.85 -32.97
C LEU A 493 3.84 2.26 -33.13
N ALA A 494 3.24 1.78 -32.04
CA ALA A 494 1.90 1.21 -32.02
C ALA A 494 0.85 2.28 -31.66
N SER A 495 1.07 3.01 -30.57
CA SER A 495 0.15 4.08 -30.13
C SER A 495 0.89 5.23 -29.47
N SER A 496 0.28 6.41 -29.47
CA SER A 496 0.84 7.60 -28.83
C SER A 496 -0.26 8.42 -28.17
N GLY A 497 0.09 9.08 -27.07
CA GLY A 497 -0.76 10.02 -26.36
C GLY A 497 0.04 11.21 -25.88
N THR A 498 -0.59 12.37 -25.78
CA THR A 498 0.02 13.59 -25.24
C THR A 498 -0.94 14.27 -24.28
N VAL A 499 -0.42 14.76 -23.16
CA VAL A 499 -1.15 15.58 -22.20
C VAL A 499 -0.39 16.88 -21.96
N LEU A 500 -1.13 17.98 -21.83
CA LEU A 500 -0.61 19.24 -21.35
C LEU A 500 -0.79 19.30 -19.83
N LEU A 501 0.30 19.46 -19.09
CA LEU A 501 0.26 19.73 -17.67
C LEU A 501 0.17 21.26 -17.50
N SER A 502 -0.98 21.72 -17.05
CA SER A 502 -1.21 23.12 -16.72
C SER A 502 -1.53 23.26 -15.24
N ASP A 503 -1.23 24.42 -14.68
CA ASP A 503 -1.71 24.78 -13.36
C ASP A 503 -3.23 24.99 -13.43
N ASP A 504 -3.99 24.15 -12.74
CA ASP A 504 -5.45 24.12 -12.76
C ASP A 504 -6.07 25.30 -11.95
N TYR A 505 -5.40 26.46 -11.89
CA TYR A 505 -5.85 27.64 -11.12
C TYR A 505 -7.26 28.08 -11.48
N ALA A 506 -7.66 27.90 -12.74
CA ALA A 506 -9.01 28.23 -13.21
C ALA A 506 -10.11 27.38 -12.53
N ARG A 507 -9.79 26.17 -12.07
CA ARG A 507 -10.75 25.24 -11.45
C ARG A 507 -10.88 25.44 -9.94
N TYR A 508 -9.79 25.75 -9.25
CA TYR A 508 -9.75 25.78 -7.77
C TYR A 508 -9.56 27.18 -7.17
N GLY A 509 -9.29 28.18 -8.01
CA GLY A 509 -8.95 29.54 -7.59
C GLY A 509 -7.45 29.80 -7.65
N ALA A 510 -7.09 31.10 -7.60
CA ALA A 510 -5.68 31.50 -7.51
C ALA A 510 -5.05 30.86 -6.26
N SER A 511 -3.83 30.34 -6.41
CA SER A 511 -3.03 29.66 -5.37
C SER A 511 -3.64 28.40 -4.73
N ARG A 512 -4.58 27.72 -5.40
CA ARG A 512 -5.09 26.41 -4.94
C ARG A 512 -4.91 25.32 -5.99
N GLU A 513 -4.73 24.10 -5.52
CA GLU A 513 -4.58 22.92 -6.37
C GLU A 513 -5.20 21.66 -5.75
N SER A 514 -5.32 20.61 -6.58
CA SER A 514 -5.71 19.26 -6.14
C SER A 514 -4.51 18.51 -5.58
N MET A 515 -4.70 17.81 -4.45
CA MET A 515 -3.65 16.99 -3.84
C MET A 515 -3.31 15.71 -4.64
N LEU A 516 -4.15 15.31 -5.60
CA LEU A 516 -3.97 14.07 -6.37
C LEU A 516 -2.72 14.12 -7.28
N ARG A 517 -2.48 15.25 -7.95
CA ARG A 517 -1.36 15.45 -8.91
C ARG A 517 -1.15 14.29 -9.89
N GLU A 518 -2.25 13.70 -10.32
CA GLU A 518 -2.31 12.58 -11.25
C GLU A 518 -3.11 12.97 -12.48
N THR A 519 -2.66 12.54 -13.65
CA THR A 519 -3.41 12.69 -14.89
C THR A 519 -3.33 11.45 -15.76
N THR A 520 -4.33 11.26 -16.61
CA THR A 520 -4.41 10.13 -17.53
C THR A 520 -4.05 10.58 -18.93
N VAL A 521 -3.04 9.97 -19.51
CA VAL A 521 -2.70 10.11 -20.93
C VAL A 521 -3.59 9.16 -21.73
N ILE A 522 -4.39 9.71 -22.63
CA ILE A 522 -5.21 8.95 -23.57
C ILE A 522 -4.32 8.52 -24.74
N MET A 523 -4.27 7.22 -25.01
CA MET A 523 -3.46 6.63 -26.08
C MET A 523 -4.33 6.42 -27.31
N LEU A 524 -3.86 6.91 -28.45
CA LEU A 524 -4.48 6.69 -29.76
C LEU A 524 -3.60 5.78 -30.59
N ASP A 525 -4.22 4.80 -31.25
CA ASP A 525 -3.54 3.94 -32.22
C ASP A 525 -2.96 4.78 -33.35
N LYS A 526 -1.75 4.44 -33.80
CA LYS A 526 -1.03 5.20 -34.81
C LYS A 526 -1.73 5.18 -36.17
N GLU A 527 -2.33 4.06 -36.54
CA GLU A 527 -2.90 3.85 -37.87
C GLU A 527 -4.38 4.22 -37.90
N THR A 528 -5.16 3.75 -36.91
CA THR A 528 -6.61 3.95 -36.91
C THR A 528 -7.03 5.26 -36.24
N MET A 529 -6.14 5.89 -35.45
CA MET A 529 -6.45 7.01 -34.56
C MET A 529 -7.54 6.70 -33.52
N GLU A 530 -7.90 5.42 -33.36
CA GLU A 530 -8.88 4.99 -32.37
C GLU A 530 -8.26 4.91 -30.96
N PHE A 531 -9.14 4.91 -29.96
CA PHE A 531 -8.74 4.76 -28.57
C PHE A 531 -8.09 3.39 -28.31
N SER A 532 -6.78 3.39 -28.06
CA SER A 532 -5.95 2.21 -27.81
C SER A 532 -5.81 1.90 -26.32
N GLY A 533 -6.01 2.89 -25.45
CA GLY A 533 -5.93 2.71 -24.00
C GLY A 533 -5.60 3.98 -23.23
N THR A 534 -5.19 3.80 -21.98
CA THR A 534 -4.80 4.87 -21.07
C THR A 534 -3.53 4.55 -20.30
N VAL A 535 -2.75 5.59 -20.03
CA VAL A 535 -1.56 5.53 -19.17
C VAL A 535 -1.72 6.56 -18.05
N LEU A 536 -1.67 6.11 -16.81
CA LEU A 536 -1.67 7.01 -15.65
C LEU A 536 -0.27 7.53 -15.39
N ILE A 537 -0.15 8.83 -15.14
CA ILE A 537 1.09 9.46 -14.67
C ILE A 537 0.80 10.32 -13.44
N SER A 538 1.75 10.38 -12.51
CA SER A 538 1.79 11.35 -11.43
C SER A 538 2.85 12.40 -11.74
N TYR A 539 2.67 13.64 -11.30
CA TYR A 539 3.63 14.70 -11.59
C TYR A 539 3.76 15.74 -10.47
N VAL A 540 4.87 16.47 -10.47
CA VAL A 540 5.02 17.70 -9.70
C VAL A 540 5.84 18.70 -10.52
N ILE A 541 5.45 19.97 -10.50
CA ILE A 541 6.15 21.07 -11.15
C ILE A 541 6.75 21.95 -10.05
N ALA A 542 8.06 22.12 -10.06
CA ALA A 542 8.78 22.98 -9.12
C ALA A 542 9.21 24.27 -9.83
N THR A 543 8.80 25.41 -9.29
CA THR A 543 9.26 26.74 -9.71
C THR A 543 10.52 27.15 -8.93
N PRO A 544 11.36 28.04 -9.46
CA PRO A 544 12.55 28.51 -8.75
C PRO A 544 12.16 29.35 -7.52
N PHE A 545 13.08 29.45 -6.57
CA PHE A 545 13.00 30.35 -5.42
C PHE A 545 14.37 31.02 -5.27
N GLU A 546 14.42 32.34 -5.08
CA GLU A 546 15.67 33.08 -5.07
C GLU A 546 16.18 33.38 -3.66
N GLY A 547 17.51 33.35 -3.50
CA GLY A 547 18.16 33.92 -2.32
C GLY A 547 18.40 32.94 -1.17
N LEU A 548 18.36 31.64 -1.45
CA LEU A 548 18.82 30.57 -0.55
C LEU A 548 19.81 29.61 -1.25
N ASP A 549 20.65 30.19 -2.11
CA ASP A 549 21.65 29.49 -2.92
C ASP A 549 23.06 29.50 -2.31
N ASN A 550 23.26 30.24 -1.21
CA ASN A 550 24.55 30.39 -0.54
C ASN A 550 24.67 29.45 0.66
N HIS A 551 25.78 28.69 0.69
CA HIS A 551 26.16 27.75 1.75
C HIS A 551 26.60 28.40 3.08
N GLU A 552 26.42 29.72 3.24
CA GLU A 552 26.82 30.45 4.47
C GLU A 552 25.84 30.26 5.64
N ALA A 553 24.65 29.70 5.38
CA ALA A 553 23.78 29.23 6.45
C ALA A 553 24.46 28.08 7.21
N ALA A 554 24.32 28.05 8.54
CA ALA A 554 24.88 27.01 9.39
C ALA A 554 24.22 25.65 9.08
N SER A 555 24.69 24.98 8.04
CA SER A 555 24.19 23.67 7.63
C SER A 555 24.66 22.61 8.63
N TYR A 556 23.72 21.80 9.12
CA TYR A 556 24.04 20.63 9.92
C TYR A 556 24.87 19.65 9.09
N LYS A 557 26.18 19.55 9.40
CA LYS A 557 27.10 18.56 8.84
C LYS A 557 27.61 17.68 9.97
N ARG A 558 27.12 16.44 10.05
CA ARG A 558 27.63 15.45 11.03
C ARG A 558 28.94 14.85 10.53
N LYS A 559 29.91 14.71 11.43
CA LYS A 559 31.12 13.91 11.22
C LYS A 559 30.97 12.54 11.89
N PRO A 560 31.59 11.48 11.35
CA PRO A 560 31.65 10.20 12.03
C PRO A 560 32.20 10.36 13.45
N GLY A 561 31.47 9.85 14.46
CA GLY A 561 31.83 9.97 15.87
C GLY A 561 31.22 11.18 16.60
N ASP A 562 30.49 12.07 15.92
CA ASP A 562 29.74 13.12 16.60
C ASP A 562 28.68 12.50 17.53
N PRO A 563 28.53 13.00 18.77
CA PRO A 563 27.51 12.50 19.70
C PRO A 563 26.11 12.70 19.11
N VAL A 564 25.17 11.82 19.47
CA VAL A 564 23.77 11.98 19.05
C VAL A 564 23.27 13.36 19.44
N ARG A 565 22.43 14.00 18.61
CA ARG A 565 21.83 15.30 18.95
C ARG A 565 20.36 15.15 19.32
N LEU A 566 19.92 15.95 20.27
CA LEU A 566 18.51 16.15 20.56
C LEU A 566 18.06 17.38 19.80
N VAL A 567 17.01 17.26 18.98
CA VAL A 567 16.56 18.34 18.11
C VAL A 567 15.09 18.65 18.41
N GLY A 568 14.81 19.94 18.65
CA GLY A 568 13.45 20.44 18.76
C GLY A 568 12.74 20.39 17.41
N HIS A 569 11.52 19.88 17.38
CA HIS A 569 10.70 19.71 16.18
C HIS A 569 9.59 20.76 16.13
N ARG A 570 9.39 21.43 14.99
CA ARG A 570 8.33 22.42 14.80
C ARG A 570 7.61 22.20 13.47
N ASP A 571 6.30 22.03 13.56
CA ASP A 571 5.42 21.85 12.41
C ASP A 571 4.96 23.20 11.84
N VAL A 572 5.24 23.46 10.57
CA VAL A 572 4.80 24.67 9.87
C VAL A 572 3.64 24.34 8.93
N GLN A 573 2.57 25.10 9.05
CA GLN A 573 1.44 25.14 8.12
C GLN A 573 1.19 26.58 7.66
N ILE A 574 0.45 26.75 6.57
CA ILE A 574 0.17 28.06 5.97
C ILE A 574 -1.34 28.35 6.06
N THR A 575 -1.68 29.56 6.52
CA THR A 575 -3.06 30.04 6.61
C THR A 575 -3.61 30.53 5.27
N ARG A 576 -4.92 30.81 5.21
CA ARG A 576 -5.60 31.32 4.00
C ARG A 576 -5.01 32.63 3.47
N ASP A 577 -4.54 33.48 4.38
CA ASP A 577 -3.87 34.76 4.10
C ASP A 577 -2.35 34.62 3.89
N LEU A 578 -1.86 33.40 3.66
CA LEU A 578 -0.47 33.08 3.34
C LEU A 578 0.52 33.44 4.46
N GLU A 579 0.12 33.21 5.71
CA GLU A 579 1.01 33.35 6.87
C GLU A 579 1.46 31.99 7.40
N ALA A 580 2.74 31.88 7.74
CA ALA A 580 3.34 30.65 8.26
C ALA A 580 3.12 30.53 9.77
N VAL A 581 2.38 29.50 10.19
CA VAL A 581 1.98 29.24 11.58
C VAL A 581 2.57 27.95 12.11
N ILE A 582 2.79 27.88 13.43
CA ILE A 582 3.32 26.67 14.10
C ILE A 582 2.16 25.81 14.58
N TYR A 583 1.83 24.75 13.85
CA TYR A 583 0.70 23.89 14.21
C TYR A 583 0.85 22.47 13.66
N HIS A 584 0.62 21.48 14.53
CA HIS A 584 0.79 20.07 14.19
C HIS A 584 -0.45 19.44 13.53
N ASP A 585 -1.67 19.73 13.97
CA ASP A 585 -2.82 18.99 13.44
C ASP A 585 -3.30 19.56 12.10
N PHE A 586 -3.74 18.71 11.18
CA PHE A 586 -4.20 19.14 9.85
C PHE A 586 -5.55 19.86 9.88
N SER A 587 -6.39 19.53 10.87
CA SER A 587 -7.62 20.25 11.18
C SER A 587 -7.44 21.10 12.44
N PHE A 588 -7.84 22.36 12.33
CA PHE A 588 -7.91 23.27 13.45
C PHE A 588 -9.17 23.01 14.27
N SER A 589 -9.13 22.03 15.16
CA SER A 589 -10.27 21.70 16.04
C SER A 589 -10.38 22.60 17.28
N GLY A 590 -9.52 23.60 17.46
CA GLY A 590 -9.47 24.44 18.68
C GLY A 590 -10.76 25.21 19.00
N SER A 591 -11.60 25.46 17.99
CA SER A 591 -12.92 26.09 18.11
C SER A 591 -14.06 25.10 18.42
N GLY A 592 -13.80 23.79 18.34
CA GLY A 592 -14.84 22.74 18.35
C GLY A 592 -15.36 22.37 16.95
N SER A 593 -14.82 22.95 15.88
CA SER A 593 -15.10 22.57 14.49
C SER A 593 -13.80 22.21 13.78
N ASP A 594 -13.79 21.15 12.97
CA ASP A 594 -12.62 20.77 12.18
C ASP A 594 -12.53 21.62 10.91
N VAL A 595 -11.67 22.64 10.94
CA VAL A 595 -11.41 23.52 9.78
C VAL A 595 -9.96 23.36 9.34
N PRO A 596 -9.66 23.17 8.04
CA PRO A 596 -8.27 23.09 7.59
C PRO A 596 -7.51 24.38 7.89
N ILE A 597 -6.23 24.27 8.26
CA ILE A 597 -5.41 25.46 8.57
C ILE A 597 -5.33 26.43 7.38
N HIS A 598 -5.28 25.90 6.16
CA HIS A 598 -5.26 26.70 4.94
C HIS A 598 -6.59 27.41 4.59
N ASP A 599 -7.65 27.21 5.38
CA ASP A 599 -8.95 27.87 5.20
C ASP A 599 -9.26 28.94 6.26
N ILE A 600 -8.46 29.01 7.33
CA ILE A 600 -8.56 30.05 8.38
C ILE A 600 -7.57 31.19 8.13
N SER A 601 -7.89 32.40 8.57
CA SER A 601 -6.94 33.52 8.56
C SER A 601 -6.02 33.49 9.79
N LEU A 602 -4.89 34.21 9.73
CA LEU A 602 -4.01 34.37 10.88
C LEU A 602 -4.73 34.97 12.10
N ALA A 603 -5.62 35.95 11.88
CA ALA A 603 -6.40 36.55 12.95
C ALA A 603 -7.32 35.52 13.64
N GLN A 604 -7.96 34.64 12.87
CA GLN A 604 -8.80 33.56 13.42
C GLN A 604 -7.95 32.54 14.19
N TYR A 605 -6.78 32.18 13.64
CA TYR A 605 -5.83 31.26 14.26
C TYR A 605 -5.33 31.79 15.63
N LYS A 606 -4.96 33.06 15.70
CA LYS A 606 -4.53 33.74 16.94
C LYS A 606 -5.66 33.83 17.97
N TYR A 607 -6.83 34.31 17.53
CA TYR A 607 -8.01 34.43 18.40
C TYR A 607 -8.40 33.11 19.06
N ALA A 608 -8.34 32.01 18.32
CA ALA A 608 -8.68 30.71 18.86
C ALA A 608 -7.61 30.18 19.84
N GLY A 609 -6.36 30.61 19.73
CA GLY A 609 -5.34 30.39 20.76
C GLY A 609 -5.66 31.15 22.05
N ASP A 610 -6.12 32.40 21.94
CA ASP A 610 -6.52 33.22 23.08
C ASP A 610 -7.77 32.69 23.79
N MET A 611 -8.71 32.09 23.06
CA MET A 611 -9.89 31.43 23.65
C MET A 611 -9.53 30.27 24.59
N GLN A 612 -8.32 29.70 24.46
CA GLN A 612 -7.80 28.65 25.33
C GLN A 612 -6.99 29.22 26.51
N ASN A 613 -6.80 30.54 26.59
CA ASN A 613 -6.17 31.24 27.71
C ASN A 613 -7.22 31.59 28.81
N PRO A 614 -7.11 31.07 30.06
CA PRO A 614 -7.99 31.46 31.16
C PRO A 614 -7.89 32.94 31.55
N SER A 615 -6.78 33.60 31.20
CA SER A 615 -6.45 34.97 31.59
C SER A 615 -6.83 36.04 30.55
N GLY A 616 -7.35 35.68 29.38
CA GLY A 616 -7.47 36.58 28.23
C GLY A 616 -8.89 37.00 27.87
N ALA A 617 -9.46 37.95 28.60
CA ALA A 617 -10.55 38.78 28.09
C ALA A 617 -10.41 40.20 28.67
N SER A 618 -9.50 40.99 28.10
CA SER A 618 -9.53 42.45 28.27
C SER A 618 -8.83 43.12 27.10
N LEU A 619 -9.47 43.10 25.93
CA LEU A 619 -9.14 43.99 24.83
C LEU A 619 -10.42 44.57 24.25
N LEU A 620 -10.99 45.54 24.98
CA LEU A 620 -11.85 46.62 24.49
C LEU A 620 -12.05 47.62 25.64
N GLU A 621 -10.99 48.31 26.06
CA GLU A 621 -11.09 49.67 26.64
C GLU A 621 -9.69 50.25 26.87
N ALA A 622 -9.41 51.39 26.25
CA ALA A 622 -8.19 52.17 26.47
C ALA A 622 -8.31 52.91 27.81
N GLY A 623 -7.53 52.51 28.82
CA GLY A 623 -7.45 53.28 30.07
C GLY A 623 -6.75 52.59 31.24
N THR A 624 -5.44 52.85 31.37
CA THR A 624 -4.56 52.69 32.56
C THR A 624 -4.30 51.28 33.17
N PRO A 625 -3.04 50.95 33.52
CA PRO A 625 -2.68 49.65 34.10
C PRO A 625 -2.68 49.67 35.63
N ARG A 626 -3.40 48.73 36.26
CA ARG A 626 -3.06 48.20 37.60
C ARG A 626 -3.45 46.72 37.70
N PRO A 627 -2.59 45.86 38.26
CA PRO A 627 -2.85 44.43 38.35
C PRO A 627 -3.82 44.16 39.50
N ARG A 628 -4.92 43.45 39.24
CA ARG A 628 -5.76 42.87 40.29
C ARG A 628 -5.93 41.37 40.06
N ALA A 629 -5.10 40.65 40.81
CA ALA A 629 -5.36 39.46 41.61
C ALA A 629 -6.71 38.73 41.43
N PHE A 630 -6.61 37.39 41.35
CA PHE A 630 -7.63 36.37 41.59
C PHE A 630 -8.86 36.36 40.66
N SER A 631 -8.71 35.65 39.53
CA SER A 631 -9.84 34.94 38.94
C SER A 631 -10.15 33.73 39.83
N SER A 632 -11.38 33.65 40.32
CA SER A 632 -11.90 32.52 41.09
C SER A 632 -11.73 31.22 40.32
N GLY A 633 -11.18 30.18 40.95
CA GLY A 633 -10.90 28.88 40.32
C GLY A 633 -12.09 28.23 39.61
N GLU A 634 -13.33 28.57 39.99
CA GLU A 634 -14.56 28.07 39.36
C GLU A 634 -14.76 28.57 37.92
N ASP A 635 -14.39 29.82 37.62
CA ASP A 635 -14.65 30.44 36.31
C ASP A 635 -13.64 29.96 35.25
N SER A 636 -12.41 29.66 35.70
CA SER A 636 -11.40 28.98 34.90
C SER A 636 -11.75 27.50 34.64
N LEU A 637 -12.34 26.83 35.62
CA LEU A 637 -12.78 25.44 35.49
C LEU A 637 -13.96 25.32 34.52
N LEU A 638 -14.92 26.24 34.60
CA LEU A 638 -16.08 26.29 33.70
C LEU A 638 -15.65 26.54 32.25
N LYS A 639 -14.72 27.47 32.01
CA LYS A 639 -14.15 27.72 30.67
C LYS A 639 -13.41 26.51 30.12
N ALA A 640 -12.67 25.78 30.96
CA ALA A 640 -12.00 24.54 30.57
C ALA A 640 -13.00 23.42 30.24
N LEU A 641 -14.06 23.25 31.04
CA LEU A 641 -15.14 22.28 30.79
C LEU A 641 -15.90 22.60 29.50
N GLN A 642 -16.25 23.88 29.26
CA GLN A 642 -16.89 24.31 28.02
C GLN A 642 -15.98 24.10 26.81
N ALA A 643 -14.67 24.34 26.94
CA ALA A 643 -13.70 24.00 25.89
C ALA A 643 -13.67 22.49 25.62
N GLN A 644 -13.66 21.67 26.67
CA GLN A 644 -13.69 20.22 26.54
C GLN A 644 -15.00 19.73 25.91
N GLU A 645 -16.15 20.30 26.25
CA GLU A 645 -17.44 19.98 25.64
C GLU A 645 -17.47 20.32 24.14
N ARG A 646 -16.98 21.49 23.74
CA ARG A 646 -16.88 21.87 22.32
C ARG A 646 -16.01 20.90 21.52
N LEU A 647 -14.98 20.35 22.15
CA LEU A 647 -14.06 19.41 21.51
C LEU A 647 -14.64 18.00 21.34
N ARG A 648 -15.72 17.63 22.05
CA ARG A 648 -16.32 16.27 21.98
C ARG A 648 -16.80 15.88 20.60
N CYS A 649 -17.10 16.86 19.75
CA CYS A 649 -17.64 16.64 18.41
C CYS A 649 -16.58 16.67 17.29
N THR A 650 -15.30 16.85 17.65
CA THR A 650 -14.19 16.94 16.68
C THR A 650 -13.70 15.55 16.26
N VAL A 651 -13.17 15.43 15.05
CA VAL A 651 -12.66 14.16 14.50
C VAL A 651 -11.61 13.52 15.42
N ASP A 652 -10.70 14.34 15.97
CA ASP A 652 -9.70 13.88 16.92
C ASP A 652 -10.30 13.28 18.19
N PHE A 653 -11.34 13.91 18.74
CA PHE A 653 -12.00 13.42 19.96
C PHE A 653 -12.84 12.17 19.68
N ASP A 654 -13.55 12.12 18.54
CA ASP A 654 -14.30 10.93 18.08
C ASP A 654 -13.36 9.72 17.90
N GLY A 655 -12.13 9.96 17.44
CA GLY A 655 -11.12 8.92 17.18
C GLY A 655 -10.33 8.48 18.42
N LYS A 656 -9.81 9.42 19.20
CA LYS A 656 -8.89 9.18 20.32
C LYS A 656 -9.57 9.17 21.70
N GLY A 657 -10.80 9.68 21.80
CA GLY A 657 -11.52 9.88 23.06
C GLY A 657 -11.01 11.06 23.89
N PHE A 658 -9.94 11.73 23.44
CA PHE A 658 -9.37 12.94 24.02
C PHE A 658 -8.65 13.74 22.94
N LYS A 659 -8.54 15.06 23.11
CA LYS A 659 -7.66 15.89 22.30
C LYS A 659 -6.41 16.21 23.12
N ALA A 660 -5.24 15.82 22.63
CA ALA A 660 -3.97 16.25 23.21
C ALA A 660 -3.91 17.79 23.09
N ASN A 661 -3.19 18.47 23.99
CA ASN A 661 -3.10 19.93 23.98
C ASN A 661 -4.38 20.68 24.40
N ILE A 662 -5.15 20.15 25.36
CA ILE A 662 -6.12 20.94 26.15
C ILE A 662 -5.41 21.42 27.43
N ARG A 663 -5.44 22.74 27.70
CA ARG A 663 -4.76 23.35 28.85
C ARG A 663 -5.28 22.75 30.17
N GLY A 664 -4.35 22.23 30.99
CA GLY A 664 -4.62 21.40 32.16
C GLY A 664 -3.78 20.10 32.20
N HIS A 665 -3.31 19.64 31.04
CA HIS A 665 -2.40 18.48 30.91
C HIS A 665 -1.04 18.80 30.25
N SER A 666 -0.85 19.99 29.69
CA SER A 666 0.42 20.47 29.12
C SER A 666 0.62 21.98 29.34
N ILE A 667 1.88 22.44 29.33
CA ILE A 667 2.24 23.87 29.34
C ILE A 667 1.92 24.42 27.95
N GLN A 668 1.05 25.43 27.88
CA GLN A 668 0.68 26.06 26.61
C GLN A 668 0.73 27.57 26.76
N ASP A 669 1.18 28.26 25.72
CA ASP A 669 1.02 29.69 25.52
C ASP A 669 0.13 29.94 24.29
N ALA A 670 -0.14 31.19 23.92
CA ALA A 670 -0.86 31.54 22.71
C ALA A 670 -0.22 30.90 21.47
N HIS A 671 -1.03 30.61 20.44
CA HIS A 671 -0.55 30.07 19.18
C HIS A 671 0.52 30.96 18.55
N ALA A 672 1.61 30.36 18.03
CA ALA A 672 2.77 31.09 17.51
C ALA A 672 2.87 31.04 15.97
N THR A 673 3.44 32.09 15.37
CA THR A 673 3.85 32.08 13.96
C THR A 673 5.31 31.65 13.80
N LEU A 674 5.69 31.24 12.59
CA LEU A 674 7.10 30.97 12.28
C LEU A 674 7.95 32.24 12.40
N GLU A 675 7.38 33.39 12.03
CA GLU A 675 8.04 34.70 12.16
C GLU A 675 8.31 35.06 13.62
N GLU A 676 7.33 34.90 14.50
CA GLU A 676 7.51 35.12 15.94
C GLU A 676 8.56 34.16 16.51
N LEU A 677 8.52 32.89 16.11
CA LEU A 677 9.49 31.89 16.56
C LEU A 677 10.93 32.27 16.17
N LEU A 678 11.14 32.66 14.91
CA LEU A 678 12.45 33.05 14.40
C LEU A 678 12.97 34.35 15.02
N ALA A 679 12.08 35.30 15.30
CA ALA A 679 12.42 36.59 15.89
C ALA A 679 12.66 36.55 17.41
N THR A 680 11.98 35.65 18.14
CA THR A 680 12.03 35.62 19.61
C THR A 680 13.10 34.69 20.17
N LEU A 681 13.38 33.57 19.50
CA LEU A 681 14.40 32.64 19.97
C LEU A 681 15.82 33.19 19.68
N PRO A 682 16.81 32.96 20.55
CA PRO A 682 18.22 33.24 20.25
C PRO A 682 18.68 32.49 18.99
N GLU A 683 19.56 33.09 18.21
CA GLU A 683 20.03 32.59 16.90
C GLU A 683 20.86 31.31 17.03
N GLU A 684 21.47 31.08 18.19
CA GLU A 684 22.25 29.89 18.53
C GLU A 684 21.37 28.63 18.66
N ILE A 685 20.07 28.81 18.92
CA ILE A 685 19.12 27.71 19.08
C ILE A 685 18.62 27.26 17.71
N GLY A 686 19.15 26.13 17.24
CA GLY A 686 18.66 25.44 16.05
C GLY A 686 17.44 24.55 16.31
N PHE A 687 16.67 24.28 15.26
CA PHE A 687 15.56 23.34 15.30
C PHE A 687 15.25 22.76 13.91
N ASN A 688 14.52 21.65 13.92
CA ASN A 688 13.95 21.05 12.72
C ASN A 688 12.60 21.70 12.42
N ILE A 689 12.45 22.19 11.19
CA ILE A 689 11.19 22.71 10.65
C ILE A 689 10.60 21.62 9.75
N GLU A 690 9.48 21.03 10.16
CA GLU A 690 8.66 20.18 9.30
C GLU A 690 7.72 21.06 8.49
N LEU A 691 7.88 21.08 7.17
CA LEU A 691 6.87 21.61 6.27
C LEU A 691 5.73 20.60 6.20
N LYS A 692 4.70 20.84 7.02
CA LYS A 692 3.60 19.92 7.27
C LYS A 692 2.51 20.04 6.21
N TYR A 693 2.84 19.58 5.01
CA TYR A 693 1.93 19.57 3.88
C TYR A 693 1.10 18.28 3.87
N GLN A 694 -0.22 18.42 3.76
CA GLN A 694 -1.18 17.31 3.78
C GLN A 694 -1.00 16.37 2.58
N ARG A 695 -0.97 15.06 2.83
CA ARG A 695 -1.13 14.04 1.78
C ARG A 695 -2.61 13.66 1.67
N LEU A 696 -3.02 13.16 0.51
CA LEU A 696 -4.44 12.89 0.25
C LEU A 696 -5.09 11.96 1.29
N HIS A 697 -4.40 10.88 1.66
CA HIS A 697 -4.95 9.94 2.64
C HIS A 697 -5.08 10.56 4.04
N GLU A 698 -4.16 11.43 4.42
CA GLU A 698 -4.19 12.18 5.69
C GLU A 698 -5.31 13.22 5.69
N ALA A 699 -5.50 13.93 4.58
CA ALA A 699 -6.61 14.87 4.43
C ALA A 699 -7.97 14.17 4.54
N VAL A 700 -8.14 13.02 3.88
CA VAL A 700 -9.35 12.20 3.98
C VAL A 700 -9.57 11.70 5.41
N GLU A 701 -8.51 11.27 6.10
CA GLU A 701 -8.59 10.83 7.50
C GLU A 701 -8.95 11.98 8.46
N ALA A 702 -8.39 13.17 8.23
CA ALA A 702 -8.69 14.38 8.99
C ALA A 702 -10.06 15.00 8.65
N GLY A 703 -10.80 14.46 7.68
CA GLY A 703 -12.08 15.03 7.23
C GLY A 703 -11.94 16.34 6.46
N VAL A 704 -10.78 16.61 5.89
CA VAL A 704 -10.42 17.82 5.15
C VAL A 704 -10.61 17.59 3.64
N ALA A 705 -11.03 18.64 2.92
CA ALA A 705 -11.20 18.59 1.47
C ALA A 705 -9.88 18.29 0.73
N SER A 706 -9.96 17.59 -0.41
CA SER A 706 -8.79 17.20 -1.24
C SER A 706 -8.17 18.36 -2.05
N VAL A 707 -8.50 19.61 -1.71
CA VAL A 707 -8.03 20.83 -2.35
C VAL A 707 -7.33 21.67 -1.28
N THR A 708 -6.13 22.15 -1.59
CA THR A 708 -5.28 22.88 -0.65
C THR A 708 -4.50 23.99 -1.36
N ILE A 709 -3.63 24.69 -0.64
CA ILE A 709 -2.73 25.71 -1.19
C ILE A 709 -1.77 25.04 -2.18
N ASP A 710 -1.55 25.72 -3.30
CA ASP A 710 -0.52 25.36 -4.27
C ASP A 710 0.84 25.10 -3.58
N ILE A 711 1.46 23.97 -3.90
CA ILE A 711 2.64 23.47 -3.20
C ILE A 711 3.85 24.37 -3.37
N ASN A 712 4.00 25.05 -4.52
CA ASN A 712 5.06 26.04 -4.68
C ASN A 712 4.82 27.23 -3.77
N THR A 713 3.60 27.77 -3.77
CA THR A 713 3.18 28.87 -2.87
C THR A 713 3.41 28.50 -1.41
N PHE A 714 3.04 27.28 -1.00
CA PHE A 714 3.25 26.79 0.37
C PHE A 714 4.72 26.80 0.77
N VAL A 715 5.61 26.25 -0.08
CA VAL A 715 7.04 26.19 0.20
C VAL A 715 7.66 27.59 0.16
N ASP A 716 7.28 28.42 -0.80
CA ASP A 716 7.84 29.76 -1.00
C ASP A 716 7.50 30.69 0.17
N VAL A 717 6.28 30.63 0.71
CA VAL A 717 5.89 31.38 1.91
C VAL A 717 6.77 30.99 3.11
N ALA A 718 6.99 29.69 3.33
CA ALA A 718 7.83 29.22 4.43
C ALA A 718 9.31 29.62 4.25
N LEU A 719 9.86 29.42 3.05
CA LEU A 719 11.24 29.77 2.73
C LEU A 719 11.48 31.28 2.79
N GLU A 720 10.52 32.11 2.41
CA GLU A 720 10.66 33.57 2.50
C GLU A 720 10.76 34.05 3.95
N LYS A 721 10.00 33.47 4.88
CA LYS A 721 10.14 33.79 6.32
C LYS A 721 11.50 33.35 6.85
N ILE A 722 11.97 32.16 6.47
CA ILE A 722 13.29 31.65 6.84
C ILE A 722 14.40 32.54 6.29
N LYS A 723 14.37 32.86 5.00
CA LYS A 723 15.35 33.72 4.33
C LYS A 723 15.47 35.09 5.00
N ARG A 724 14.36 35.69 5.41
CA ARG A 724 14.36 37.03 6.03
C ARG A 724 14.81 37.03 7.49
N LEU A 725 14.46 35.99 8.25
CA LEU A 725 14.53 36.05 9.73
C LEU A 725 15.44 35.00 10.37
N ALA A 726 15.91 33.99 9.63
CA ALA A 726 16.70 32.91 10.24
C ALA A 726 18.16 33.31 10.54
N GLY A 727 18.72 34.30 9.84
CA GLY A 727 20.14 34.64 9.98
C GLY A 727 21.05 33.44 9.70
N HIS A 728 21.99 33.19 10.62
CA HIS A 728 22.89 32.03 10.65
C HIS A 728 22.38 30.89 11.55
N ARG A 729 21.10 30.92 11.95
CA ARG A 729 20.51 29.86 12.79
C ARG A 729 20.67 28.48 12.12
N PRO A 730 21.11 27.45 12.86
CA PRO A 730 21.17 26.09 12.31
C PRO A 730 19.76 25.51 12.18
N ILE A 731 19.25 25.47 10.95
CA ILE A 731 17.92 24.93 10.63
C ILE A 731 18.08 23.63 9.84
N ILE A 732 17.21 22.67 10.14
CA ILE A 732 16.98 21.48 9.32
C ILE A 732 15.58 21.60 8.73
N LEU A 733 15.43 21.39 7.43
CA LEU A 733 14.14 21.32 6.78
C LEU A 733 13.73 19.85 6.63
N SER A 734 12.46 19.55 6.82
CA SER A 734 11.96 18.19 6.72
C SER A 734 10.50 18.13 6.28
N SER A 735 10.05 16.97 5.81
CA SER A 735 8.64 16.74 5.52
C SER A 735 8.33 15.24 5.43
N PHE A 736 7.10 14.86 5.77
CA PHE A 736 6.52 13.55 5.43
C PHE A 736 6.12 13.45 3.95
N THR A 737 5.98 14.60 3.27
CA THR A 737 5.51 14.67 1.88
C THR A 737 6.69 14.66 0.92
N PRO A 738 6.86 13.61 0.09
CA PRO A 738 8.01 13.51 -0.82
C PRO A 738 8.11 14.69 -1.81
N GLU A 739 6.99 15.21 -2.29
CA GLU A 739 6.95 16.39 -3.17
C GLU A 739 7.58 17.61 -2.52
N ILE A 740 7.34 17.83 -1.23
CA ILE A 740 7.96 18.94 -0.49
C ILE A 740 9.47 18.75 -0.43
N CYS A 741 9.96 17.54 -0.15
CA CYS A 741 11.39 17.24 -0.17
C CYS A 741 12.03 17.52 -1.54
N VAL A 742 11.31 17.17 -2.62
CA VAL A 742 11.72 17.43 -4.01
C VAL A 742 11.78 18.94 -4.29
N LEU A 743 10.74 19.69 -3.91
CA LEU A 743 10.69 21.14 -4.09
C LEU A 743 11.81 21.83 -3.30
N LEU A 744 12.00 21.45 -2.03
CA LEU A 744 13.08 21.99 -1.21
C LEU A 744 14.46 21.74 -1.83
N LYS A 745 14.65 20.60 -2.49
CA LYS A 745 15.90 20.30 -3.20
C LYS A 745 16.11 21.21 -4.43
N PHE A 746 15.02 21.57 -5.12
CA PHE A 746 15.07 22.46 -6.28
C PHE A 746 15.12 23.94 -5.91
N LYS A 747 14.58 24.34 -4.77
CA LYS A 747 14.39 25.74 -4.38
C LYS A 747 15.50 26.31 -3.50
N GLN A 748 16.29 25.47 -2.83
CA GLN A 748 17.35 25.95 -1.94
C GLN A 748 18.50 24.94 -1.80
N ASN A 749 19.70 25.43 -1.46
CA ASN A 749 20.84 24.60 -1.06
C ASN A 749 21.46 24.98 0.30
N ALA A 750 20.89 25.99 0.96
CA ALA A 750 21.39 26.56 2.20
C ALA A 750 21.20 25.61 3.41
N TYR A 751 20.08 24.91 3.46
CA TYR A 751 19.66 24.08 4.58
C TYR A 751 19.55 22.59 4.20
N PRO A 752 19.97 21.67 5.08
CA PRO A 752 19.79 20.24 4.87
C PRO A 752 18.31 19.87 4.84
N VAL A 753 17.97 18.92 3.98
CA VAL A 753 16.60 18.39 3.85
C VAL A 753 16.58 16.95 4.34
N LEU A 754 15.77 16.66 5.37
CA LEU A 754 15.52 15.31 5.86
C LEU A 754 14.15 14.81 5.41
N PHE A 755 14.09 13.58 4.91
CA PHE A 755 12.81 12.93 4.60
C PHE A 755 12.28 12.21 5.83
N ILE A 756 11.06 12.54 6.26
CA ILE A 756 10.39 11.84 7.36
C ILE A 756 9.45 10.79 6.78
N THR A 757 9.40 9.61 7.38
CA THR A 757 8.54 8.54 6.89
C THR A 757 7.95 7.69 8.03
N ASN A 758 6.74 7.18 7.81
CA ASN A 758 6.14 6.12 8.63
C ASN A 758 6.51 4.72 8.10
N ALA A 759 7.48 4.62 7.17
CA ALA A 759 8.00 3.37 6.64
C ALA A 759 8.27 2.36 7.75
N GLY A 760 7.54 1.24 7.75
CA GLY A 760 7.70 0.24 8.79
C GLY A 760 7.26 0.74 10.17
N LYS A 761 6.15 1.46 10.28
CA LYS A 761 5.44 1.73 11.54
C LYS A 761 4.16 0.92 11.58
N LEU A 762 3.82 0.34 12.73
CA LEU A 762 2.57 -0.41 12.92
C LEU A 762 1.51 0.42 13.70
N PRO A 763 0.23 0.35 13.33
CA PRO A 763 -0.28 -0.19 12.06
C PRO A 763 0.23 0.65 10.88
N MET A 764 0.50 0.02 9.73
CA MET A 764 0.93 0.74 8.53
C MET A 764 -0.25 1.52 7.97
N MET A 765 -0.28 2.82 8.23
CA MET A 765 -1.34 3.73 7.77
C MET A 765 -0.94 4.54 6.55
N ASP A 766 0.36 4.67 6.31
CA ASP A 766 0.90 5.49 5.25
C ASP A 766 0.61 4.87 3.88
N LYS A 767 -0.05 5.64 3.02
CA LYS A 767 -0.39 5.20 1.66
C LYS A 767 0.57 5.73 0.60
N GLU A 768 1.61 6.46 0.96
CA GLU A 768 2.60 6.94 0.01
C GLU A 768 3.58 5.82 -0.38
N LEU A 769 3.62 5.44 -1.66
CA LEU A 769 4.43 4.31 -2.12
C LEU A 769 5.93 4.55 -1.92
N ARG A 770 6.39 5.80 -2.08
CA ARG A 770 7.80 6.19 -1.85
C ARG A 770 8.19 6.18 -0.37
N ALA A 771 7.21 6.06 0.53
CA ALA A 771 7.36 6.00 1.99
C ALA A 771 6.99 4.62 2.57
N ALA A 772 6.79 3.59 1.72
CA ALA A 772 6.20 2.32 2.16
C ALA A 772 7.14 1.45 3.04
N SER A 773 8.45 1.60 2.90
CA SER A 773 9.44 0.83 3.66
C SER A 773 10.79 1.55 3.75
N LEU A 774 11.64 1.14 4.70
CA LEU A 774 12.99 1.68 4.83
C LEU A 774 13.76 1.52 3.51
N GLN A 775 13.62 0.39 2.83
CA GLN A 775 14.23 0.15 1.53
C GLN A 775 13.85 1.22 0.49
N ILE A 776 12.56 1.52 0.35
CA ILE A 776 12.09 2.46 -0.66
C ILE A 776 12.43 3.90 -0.26
N ALA A 777 12.25 4.25 1.01
CA ALA A 777 12.60 5.57 1.53
C ALA A 777 14.10 5.86 1.41
N LEU A 778 14.96 4.86 1.64
CA LEU A 778 16.41 4.97 1.46
C LEU A 778 16.77 5.24 -0.01
N LYS A 779 16.14 4.54 -0.96
CA LYS A 779 16.34 4.79 -2.39
C LYS A 779 15.86 6.20 -2.78
N PHE A 780 14.70 6.62 -2.29
CA PHE A 780 14.15 7.95 -2.56
C PHE A 780 15.07 9.07 -2.05
N ALA A 781 15.49 8.99 -0.78
CA ALA A 781 16.35 10.01 -0.18
C ALA A 781 17.70 10.12 -0.90
N ARG A 782 18.26 9.00 -1.35
CA ARG A 782 19.50 8.99 -2.14
C ARG A 782 19.32 9.56 -3.54
N TYR A 783 18.26 9.18 -4.24
CA TYR A 783 17.94 9.67 -5.57
C TYR A 783 17.86 11.20 -5.59
N TRP A 784 17.12 11.77 -4.62
CA TRP A 784 16.99 13.22 -4.49
C TRP A 784 18.15 13.90 -3.77
N GLN A 785 19.19 13.15 -3.38
CA GLN A 785 20.35 13.67 -2.65
C GLN A 785 19.95 14.51 -1.43
N LEU A 786 19.01 13.97 -0.66
CA LEU A 786 18.59 14.52 0.61
C LEU A 786 19.71 14.32 1.64
N SER A 787 19.70 15.12 2.70
CA SER A 787 20.74 15.08 3.73
C SER A 787 20.54 13.92 4.70
N GLY A 788 19.32 13.39 4.82
CA GLY A 788 19.05 12.28 5.71
C GLY A 788 17.62 11.78 5.73
N LEU A 789 17.38 10.81 6.60
CA LEU A 789 16.15 10.05 6.70
C LEU A 789 15.73 9.94 8.17
N VAL A 790 14.45 10.18 8.43
CA VAL A 790 13.84 10.14 9.76
C VAL A 790 12.78 9.03 9.78
N LEU A 791 12.95 8.00 10.61
CA LEU A 791 12.00 6.90 10.75
C LEU A 791 11.34 6.85 12.14
N ALA A 792 10.20 6.15 12.23
CA ALA A 792 9.64 5.79 13.52
C ALA A 792 10.65 4.94 14.31
N CYS A 793 10.80 5.23 15.61
CA CYS A 793 11.78 4.58 16.46
C CYS A 793 11.59 3.06 16.55
N ASP A 794 10.36 2.56 16.40
CA ASP A 794 10.00 1.14 16.47
C ASP A 794 10.87 0.28 15.53
N THR A 795 11.14 0.74 14.31
CA THR A 795 11.98 0.02 13.35
C THR A 795 13.42 -0.16 13.88
N PHE A 796 13.98 0.89 14.48
CA PHE A 796 15.35 0.84 15.00
C PHE A 796 15.44 0.15 16.36
N LEU A 797 14.42 0.24 17.20
CA LEU A 797 14.37 -0.53 18.44
C LEU A 797 14.27 -2.03 18.14
N LEU A 798 13.53 -2.40 17.10
CA LEU A 798 13.37 -3.79 16.70
C LEU A 798 14.65 -4.35 16.04
N CYS A 799 15.31 -3.52 15.21
CA CYS A 799 16.53 -3.88 14.47
C CYS A 799 17.57 -2.73 14.51
N PRO A 800 18.34 -2.57 15.61
CA PRO A 800 19.25 -1.42 15.78
C PRO A 800 20.36 -1.33 14.71
N ARG A 801 20.81 -2.47 14.18
CA ARG A 801 21.83 -2.52 13.10
C ARG A 801 21.42 -1.76 11.85
N LEU A 802 20.11 -1.57 11.59
CA LEU A 802 19.62 -0.80 10.44
C LEU A 802 19.99 0.69 10.50
N ILE A 803 20.35 1.24 11.66
CA ILE A 803 20.88 2.61 11.76
C ILE A 803 22.16 2.74 10.93
N SER A 804 23.09 1.77 11.10
CA SER A 804 24.34 1.75 10.35
C SER A 804 24.13 1.61 8.84
N LEU A 805 23.04 0.98 8.40
CA LEU A 805 22.68 0.87 6.99
C LEU A 805 22.38 2.24 6.37
N VAL A 806 21.59 3.07 7.05
CA VAL A 806 21.25 4.43 6.61
C VAL A 806 22.50 5.29 6.54
N GLN A 807 23.34 5.22 7.58
CA GLN A 807 24.61 5.96 7.66
C GLN A 807 25.63 5.54 6.61
N ASN A 808 25.76 4.24 6.36
CA ASN A 808 26.61 3.70 5.29
C ASN A 808 26.10 4.13 3.90
N ALA A 809 24.82 4.50 3.79
CA ALA A 809 24.27 5.12 2.59
C ALA A 809 24.59 6.63 2.47
N GLY A 810 25.38 7.21 3.38
CA GLY A 810 25.78 8.61 3.37
C GLY A 810 24.69 9.58 3.82
N LEU A 811 23.67 9.08 4.53
CA LEU A 811 22.54 9.85 5.03
C LEU A 811 22.63 10.01 6.54
N VAL A 812 22.23 11.18 7.04
CA VAL A 812 21.94 11.38 8.47
C VAL A 812 20.76 10.47 8.85
N CYS A 813 20.91 9.66 9.89
CA CYS A 813 19.87 8.77 10.40
C CYS A 813 19.24 9.35 11.67
N ALA A 814 17.95 9.67 11.60
CA ALA A 814 17.20 10.21 12.71
C ALA A 814 16.00 9.32 13.05
N SER A 815 15.50 9.43 14.29
CA SER A 815 14.23 8.79 14.67
C SER A 815 13.28 9.72 15.40
N TYR A 816 12.00 9.39 15.33
CA TYR A 816 10.92 10.03 16.09
C TYR A 816 9.96 8.99 16.66
N GLY A 817 9.09 9.41 17.57
CA GLY A 817 8.02 8.57 18.13
C GLY A 817 8.07 8.48 19.64
N LEU A 818 6.99 7.98 20.23
CA LEU A 818 6.82 7.93 21.69
C LEU A 818 7.93 7.12 22.38
N GLY A 819 8.45 6.08 21.71
CA GLY A 819 9.54 5.25 22.23
C GLY A 819 10.82 6.03 22.50
N ASN A 820 11.07 7.14 21.80
CA ASN A 820 12.25 7.99 22.05
C ASN A 820 12.19 8.74 23.39
N ASN A 821 11.02 8.82 24.02
CA ASN A 821 10.85 9.45 25.33
C ASN A 821 11.16 8.50 26.51
N ASP A 822 11.59 7.27 26.22
CA ASP A 822 12.09 6.30 27.20
C ASP A 822 13.63 6.30 27.21
N PRO A 823 14.29 6.54 28.36
CA PRO A 823 15.74 6.48 28.50
C PRO A 823 16.41 5.21 27.98
N VAL A 824 15.79 4.04 28.18
CA VAL A 824 16.33 2.74 27.76
C VAL A 824 16.34 2.66 26.23
N ASN A 825 15.23 3.03 25.60
CA ASN A 825 15.09 3.05 24.14
C ASN A 825 16.00 4.08 23.48
N ALA A 826 16.15 5.25 24.10
CA ALA A 826 17.09 6.27 23.65
C ALA A 826 18.53 5.74 23.71
N LYS A 827 18.88 4.99 24.77
CA LYS A 827 20.21 4.40 24.93
C LYS A 827 20.49 3.31 23.90
N ILE A 828 19.53 2.43 23.60
CA ILE A 828 19.66 1.41 22.55
C ILE A 828 20.01 2.04 21.19
N GLN A 829 19.35 3.15 20.84
CA GLN A 829 19.59 3.84 19.58
C GLN A 829 20.92 4.62 19.58
N ASP A 830 21.28 5.24 20.71
CA ASP A 830 22.59 5.89 20.91
C ASP A 830 23.75 4.89 20.76
N ASP A 831 23.65 3.72 21.42
CA ASP A 831 24.65 2.65 21.33
C ASP A 831 24.77 2.07 19.91
N ALA A 832 23.67 2.08 19.15
CA ALA A 832 23.65 1.72 17.73
C ALA A 832 24.16 2.85 16.80
N GLY A 833 24.45 4.03 17.34
CA GLY A 833 25.14 5.13 16.65
C GLY A 833 24.24 6.18 16.01
N ILE A 834 22.95 6.26 16.36
CA ILE A 834 21.98 7.18 15.72
C ILE A 834 22.45 8.65 15.70
N ASP A 835 22.10 9.40 14.65
CA ASP A 835 22.56 10.79 14.48
C ASP A 835 21.73 11.79 15.30
N ILE A 836 20.40 11.65 15.21
CA ILE A 836 19.44 12.59 15.79
C ILE A 836 18.30 11.81 16.44
N LEU A 837 17.96 12.19 17.68
CA LEU A 837 16.75 11.76 18.35
C LEU A 837 15.79 12.94 18.46
N ILE A 838 14.60 12.79 17.88
CA ILE A 838 13.47 13.70 18.10
C ILE A 838 12.72 13.21 19.34
N VAL A 839 12.66 14.05 20.37
CA VAL A 839 12.13 13.74 21.70
C VAL A 839 11.23 14.85 22.21
N ASP A 840 10.19 14.49 22.96
CA ASP A 840 9.35 15.44 23.68
C ASP A 840 9.96 15.76 25.06
N LYS A 841 10.50 14.74 25.74
CA LYS A 841 11.09 14.84 27.09
C LYS A 841 12.60 15.16 27.03
N VAL A 842 12.95 16.31 26.45
CA VAL A 842 14.34 16.72 26.16
C VAL A 842 15.27 16.58 27.37
N LYS A 843 14.90 17.14 28.53
CA LYS A 843 15.73 17.10 29.75
C LYS A 843 16.01 15.67 30.21
N LEU A 844 14.96 14.86 30.34
CA LEU A 844 15.05 13.47 30.78
C LEU A 844 16.01 12.65 29.91
N ILE A 845 15.89 12.79 28.60
CA ILE A 845 16.72 12.04 27.65
C ILE A 845 18.14 12.60 27.59
N ALA A 846 18.32 13.92 27.73
CA ALA A 846 19.64 14.53 27.81
C ALA A 846 20.42 14.03 29.04
N ASP A 847 19.76 13.96 30.21
CA ASP A 847 20.33 13.43 31.45
C ASP A 847 20.71 11.94 31.28
N ALA A 848 19.81 11.13 30.72
CA ALA A 848 20.04 9.70 30.50
C ALA A 848 21.20 9.41 29.54
N LEU A 849 21.43 10.28 28.55
CA LEU A 849 22.52 10.17 27.59
C LEU A 849 23.81 10.88 28.05
N GLY A 850 23.81 11.47 29.27
CA GLY A 850 24.97 12.18 29.81
C GLY A 850 25.37 13.44 29.04
N LYS A 851 24.40 14.12 28.41
CA LYS A 851 24.66 15.26 27.50
C LYS A 851 24.52 16.64 28.13
N LEU A 852 23.93 16.75 29.31
CA LEU A 852 23.97 17.99 30.07
C LEU A 852 25.27 18.00 30.89
N PRO A 853 26.16 18.99 30.73
CA PRO A 853 27.14 19.24 31.77
C PRO A 853 26.35 19.56 33.05
N PHE A 854 26.72 18.92 34.15
CA PHE A 854 26.36 19.43 35.47
C PHE A 854 26.86 20.87 35.55
N THR A 855 25.95 21.83 35.40
CA THR A 855 26.13 23.16 35.96
C THR A 855 25.13 23.28 37.09
N GLU A 856 25.60 22.95 38.30
CA GLU A 856 25.04 23.55 39.52
C GLU A 856 25.35 25.05 39.46
N GLU A 857 24.48 25.83 38.82
CA GLU A 857 24.40 27.29 39.00
C GLU A 857 23.00 27.81 38.68
#